data_AF-A0ABD3RXJ5-F1
#
_entry.id   AF-A0ABD3RXJ5-F1
#
_cell.length_a   1.000
_cell.length_b   1.000
_cell.length_c   1.000
_cell.angle_alpha   90.00
_cell.angle_beta   90.00
_cell.angle_gamma   90.00
#
_symmetry.space_group_name_H-M   'P 1'
#
loop_
_entity.id
_entity.type
_entity.pdbx_description
1 polymer ?
#
loop_
_entity_poly.entity_id
_entity_poly.type
_entity_poly.pdbx_seq_one_letter_code
_entity_poly.pdbx_strand_id
1 'polypeptide(L)'
;MNDTTTASACLNGRAEHLKLRRHHGVSSSTAIASSLASASRSDCMLDKAECGGVSNSPHHSSSSSSSSSSSYSDDDSEYKKDDDHCSGSPGLGSSMLPPPNSTSSSSSSSLSLSSDRNGHHHYNDPSSSTEFRRVAASLAIPRIAASFAILLVLPYLLWDDHPADWGPLRPYPLIRHGVLVWSSVLQFSAWPVVVATLLAAALSPETIGGGGRMREKGAPDSATVSVLVSVSGSGSTTKDNAAASDNGNGTWHDKISKSWTSMARSNWKMPLFISVVFSLLVVSHMTLQMVAPHLIWNPFIWGCYRVYLPDGISRSFEGACLDGDALPDDMERGGNTGSGNPKSDAVENTFRPRRPLCLSERDWNELSSGQLSPYDPNDVSAVERGLYYLRNESGGLVVNVLARDVVDSIPALRKNMDGIASLFPKYDRDANHREMKNRLSLVIFENDSTDGTREAFLRWSDEESGRSGGPRYTVDVMGCGPRNPDCKLGIVDRYDVPLTTPTASGVGRLGEFRQVLIEYILGKEEYRDFSHMLVLDADLGVSLSPLGLLHTLGLEDGRIARNYVVASSSVQVWPGTLGTITPPYDFSAFRPLEGESNRKVRGLHKKFCELMPAGDRWRNLCDASSPMQLFMIQSANDVVNHRDRPYEVSSAFNGLTMYPLGLIRERGDMARYDAGDDGQRCEHIGFNLSIRKTMYVNPKWKMNLRPERPGGPSGLQAVKTLIYAIVGRPAIVTLLVLSKIFCFYVIVGACWIIFMSVKSLWRLCPEIRGLFLSLGQQVCRGNIRCLFIDVKLGSTAFDMREIREKE
;
A
#
# COMPACT_ATOMS: atom_id res chain seq x y z
N MET A 1 -66.03 24.85 24.06
CA MET A 1 -66.49 23.65 24.79
C MET A 1 -66.12 22.43 23.95
N ASN A 2 -65.86 21.30 24.60
CA ASN A 2 -65.92 19.90 24.14
C ASN A 2 -66.37 19.67 22.66
N ASP A 3 -65.70 18.86 21.82
CA ASP A 3 -64.70 17.81 22.06
C ASP A 3 -63.75 17.63 20.84
N THR A 4 -62.57 17.03 21.05
CA THR A 4 -62.09 15.88 20.25
C THR A 4 -60.83 15.27 20.87
N THR A 5 -60.76 13.95 20.92
CA THR A 5 -59.62 13.19 21.43
C THR A 5 -58.77 12.64 20.28
N THR A 6 -57.46 12.84 20.34
CA THR A 6 -56.48 12.09 19.56
C THR A 6 -55.35 11.64 20.49
N ALA A 7 -55.11 10.33 20.54
CA ALA A 7 -54.07 9.76 21.38
C ALA A 7 -52.71 9.89 20.69
N SER A 8 -51.74 10.50 21.38
CA SER A 8 -50.31 10.36 21.08
C SER A 8 -49.62 9.90 22.36
N ALA A 9 -49.07 8.69 22.31
CA ALA A 9 -48.39 8.05 23.42
C ALA A 9 -47.20 7.24 22.90
N CYS A 10 -46.20 7.04 23.76
CA CYS A 10 -44.96 6.31 23.47
C CYS A 10 -44.06 6.91 22.37
N LEU A 11 -43.28 7.94 22.74
CA LEU A 11 -41.82 7.94 22.52
C LEU A 11 -41.16 9.09 23.31
N ASN A 12 -40.97 8.89 24.62
CA ASN A 12 -40.27 9.86 25.47
C ASN A 12 -39.60 9.12 26.65
N GLY A 13 -38.31 8.77 26.55
CA GLY A 13 -37.67 7.93 27.57
C GLY A 13 -36.29 7.33 27.31
N ARG A 14 -35.38 7.97 26.55
CA ARG A 14 -33.96 7.52 26.52
C ARG A 14 -32.88 8.56 26.23
N ALA A 15 -33.19 9.86 26.32
CA ALA A 15 -32.28 10.96 25.95
C ALA A 15 -31.48 11.59 27.12
N GLU A 16 -31.56 11.06 28.36
CA GLU A 16 -30.77 11.57 29.49
C GLU A 16 -29.84 10.51 30.08
N HIS A 17 -28.63 10.32 29.51
CA HIS A 17 -27.53 9.68 30.26
C HIS A 17 -26.08 10.06 29.90
N LEU A 18 -25.82 11.19 29.23
CA LEU A 18 -24.47 11.76 29.08
C LEU A 18 -24.05 12.60 30.31
N LYS A 19 -23.94 11.96 31.48
CA LYS A 19 -23.43 12.60 32.71
C LYS A 19 -21.91 12.48 32.82
N LEU A 20 -21.20 13.58 32.55
CA LEU A 20 -19.76 13.73 32.72
C LEU A 20 -19.30 13.37 34.14
N ARG A 21 -18.56 12.26 34.29
CA ARG A 21 -17.99 11.83 35.58
C ARG A 21 -16.64 12.54 35.83
N ARG A 22 -16.69 13.81 36.26
CA ARG A 22 -15.49 14.53 36.73
C ARG A 22 -14.85 13.79 37.92
N HIS A 23 -13.61 13.34 37.75
CA HIS A 23 -12.75 12.96 38.87
C HIS A 23 -11.83 14.13 39.24
N HIS A 24 -12.06 14.71 40.43
CA HIS A 24 -11.02 15.43 41.16
C HIS A 24 -10.51 14.53 42.28
N GLY A 25 -9.21 14.58 42.55
CA GLY A 25 -8.56 13.82 43.62
C GLY A 25 -7.05 13.95 43.52
N VAL A 26 -6.45 14.75 44.40
CA VAL A 26 -5.00 15.02 44.46
C VAL A 26 -4.50 14.71 45.87
N SER A 27 -3.21 14.39 45.98
CA SER A 27 -2.38 14.32 47.19
C SER A 27 -2.61 13.18 48.21
N SER A 28 -1.74 12.16 48.09
CA SER A 28 -0.68 11.83 49.07
C SER A 28 -0.98 11.10 50.40
N SER A 29 -0.05 10.15 50.68
CA SER A 29 0.54 9.80 52.01
C SER A 29 0.24 8.40 52.62
N THR A 30 1.21 7.50 52.43
CA THR A 30 1.81 6.56 53.41
C THR A 30 1.00 5.73 54.42
N ALA A 31 1.32 4.42 54.43
CA ALA A 31 1.64 3.57 55.61
C ALA A 31 0.66 2.44 56.08
N ILE A 32 1.17 1.20 55.99
CA ILE A 32 1.26 0.16 57.05
C ILE A 32 -0.03 -0.36 57.73
N ALA A 33 -0.44 -1.55 57.26
CA ALA A 33 -0.82 -2.77 58.02
C ALA A 33 -2.08 -2.89 58.94
N SER A 34 -2.51 -4.15 59.03
CA SER A 34 -3.21 -4.84 60.14
C SER A 34 -4.71 -4.63 60.43
N SER A 35 -5.49 -5.67 60.08
CA SER A 35 -6.20 -6.56 61.04
C SER A 35 -7.50 -6.13 61.76
N LEU A 36 -8.59 -6.84 61.42
CA LEU A 36 -9.81 -7.13 62.23
C LEU A 36 -10.73 -5.93 62.61
N ALA A 37 -12.06 -6.07 62.79
CA ALA A 37 -12.98 -7.21 62.60
C ALA A 37 -14.46 -6.75 62.44
N SER A 38 -15.33 -7.73 62.12
CA SER A 38 -16.80 -7.78 62.35
C SER A 38 -17.74 -7.01 61.40
N ALA A 39 -18.98 -7.45 61.13
CA ALA A 39 -19.62 -8.79 61.19
C ALA A 39 -20.98 -8.77 60.44
N SER A 40 -21.62 -9.94 60.29
CA SER A 40 -22.92 -10.22 59.61
C SER A 40 -22.84 -10.46 58.08
N ARG A 41 -23.28 -11.57 57.46
CA ARG A 41 -23.42 -13.03 57.78
C ARG A 41 -24.67 -13.61 57.08
N SER A 42 -24.45 -14.24 55.92
CA SER A 42 -25.26 -15.31 55.29
C SER A 42 -24.42 -15.76 54.07
N ASP A 43 -23.82 -16.95 53.95
CA ASP A 43 -24.29 -18.34 54.13
C ASP A 43 -25.46 -18.67 53.18
N CYS A 44 -25.42 -19.64 52.25
CA CYS A 44 -24.43 -20.63 51.74
C CYS A 44 -24.91 -21.13 50.34
N MET A 45 -24.27 -21.91 49.45
CA MET A 45 -23.01 -22.71 49.32
C MET A 45 -22.56 -22.67 47.82
N LEU A 46 -21.36 -23.07 47.34
CA LEU A 46 -20.74 -24.40 47.05
C LEU A 46 -21.60 -25.39 46.21
N ASP A 47 -21.07 -26.18 45.25
CA ASP A 47 -19.66 -26.50 44.88
C ASP A 47 -19.47 -26.92 43.37
N LYS A 48 -18.21 -27.29 43.00
CA LYS A 48 -17.64 -27.98 41.80
C LYS A 48 -18.58 -28.52 40.68
N ALA A 49 -18.27 -28.46 39.38
CA ALA A 49 -17.04 -28.74 38.59
C ALA A 49 -16.82 -30.23 38.20
N GLU A 50 -16.28 -30.41 36.98
CA GLU A 50 -15.88 -31.67 36.29
C GLU A 50 -16.96 -32.70 35.87
N CYS A 51 -17.17 -32.83 34.54
CA CYS A 51 -17.33 -34.09 33.78
C CYS A 51 -17.42 -33.78 32.26
N GLY A 52 -17.19 -34.71 31.33
CA GLY A 52 -16.83 -36.12 31.57
C GLY A 52 -17.21 -37.15 30.49
N GLY A 53 -17.71 -36.75 29.31
CA GLY A 53 -17.73 -37.59 28.09
C GLY A 53 -18.78 -38.72 27.93
N VAL A 54 -18.90 -39.16 26.67
CA VAL A 54 -19.33 -40.49 26.17
C VAL A 54 -20.84 -40.88 26.19
N SER A 55 -21.44 -40.89 25.00
CA SER A 55 -22.59 -41.73 24.53
C SER A 55 -23.96 -41.53 25.22
N ASN A 56 -25.13 -41.71 24.57
CA ASN A 56 -25.51 -42.60 23.47
C ASN A 56 -26.65 -42.04 22.59
N SER A 57 -26.94 -42.72 21.48
CA SER A 57 -28.18 -42.53 20.68
C SER A 57 -29.38 -43.28 21.30
N PRO A 58 -30.65 -43.00 20.95
CA PRO A 58 -31.21 -43.61 19.74
C PRO A 58 -32.20 -42.75 18.91
N HIS A 59 -32.56 -43.32 17.76
CA HIS A 59 -33.57 -42.91 16.78
C HIS A 59 -34.88 -42.27 17.30
N HIS A 60 -35.46 -41.38 16.48
CA HIS A 60 -36.78 -41.64 15.90
C HIS A 60 -36.91 -41.03 14.48
N SER A 61 -37.89 -41.51 13.70
CA SER A 61 -37.95 -41.32 12.24
C SER A 61 -39.35 -41.00 11.69
N SER A 62 -39.42 -39.97 10.83
CA SER A 62 -40.52 -39.66 9.88
C SER A 62 -40.03 -38.51 8.98
N SER A 63 -39.84 -38.66 7.66
CA SER A 63 -40.88 -38.65 6.59
C SER A 63 -41.73 -37.36 6.59
N SER A 64 -41.95 -36.66 5.47
CA SER A 64 -41.80 -37.00 4.05
C SER A 64 -41.78 -35.76 3.13
N SER A 65 -41.33 -35.93 1.87
CA SER A 65 -41.77 -35.27 0.60
C SER A 65 -42.15 -33.77 0.58
N SER A 66 -41.81 -32.98 -0.45
CA SER A 66 -41.76 -33.37 -1.88
C SER A 66 -40.78 -32.53 -2.71
N SER A 67 -40.17 -33.16 -3.71
CA SER A 67 -39.27 -32.56 -4.71
C SER A 67 -40.01 -32.06 -5.96
N SER A 68 -39.56 -30.94 -6.54
CA SER A 68 -39.85 -30.56 -7.93
C SER A 68 -38.60 -29.97 -8.58
N SER A 69 -37.80 -30.82 -9.22
CA SER A 69 -36.54 -30.45 -9.87
C SER A 69 -36.73 -30.27 -11.39
N SER A 70 -36.44 -29.07 -11.90
CA SER A 70 -36.26 -28.83 -13.33
C SER A 70 -34.77 -28.87 -13.68
N SER A 71 -34.38 -29.79 -14.55
CA SER A 71 -33.00 -29.98 -15.01
C SER A 71 -32.54 -28.88 -15.97
N TYR A 72 -31.28 -28.48 -15.83
CA TYR A 72 -30.44 -28.08 -16.96
C TYR A 72 -29.05 -28.69 -16.79
N SER A 73 -28.40 -29.04 -17.89
CA SER A 73 -27.20 -29.89 -17.87
C SER A 73 -25.91 -29.09 -17.72
N ASP A 74 -25.03 -29.53 -16.81
CA ASP A 74 -23.60 -29.34 -16.96
C ASP A 74 -23.07 -30.26 -18.08
N ASP A 75 -21.93 -29.91 -18.69
CA ASP A 75 -21.26 -30.70 -19.75
C ASP A 75 -19.77 -30.86 -19.40
N ASP A 76 -19.22 -32.05 -19.68
CA ASP A 76 -18.02 -32.57 -19.01
C ASP A 76 -16.67 -32.15 -19.62
N SER A 77 -15.62 -32.13 -18.78
CA SER A 77 -14.24 -32.49 -19.21
C SER A 77 -13.25 -32.62 -18.04
N GLU A 78 -13.55 -33.43 -17.03
CA GLU A 78 -12.54 -33.83 -16.02
C GLU A 78 -11.52 -34.81 -16.62
N TYR A 79 -10.24 -34.41 -16.66
CA TYR A 79 -9.18 -35.20 -17.30
C TYR A 79 -8.59 -36.27 -16.36
N LYS A 80 -9.37 -37.32 -16.11
CA LYS A 80 -8.98 -38.44 -15.25
C LYS A 80 -7.89 -39.31 -15.91
N LYS A 81 -6.92 -39.77 -15.13
CA LYS A 81 -5.90 -40.72 -15.56
C LYS A 81 -5.56 -41.68 -14.42
N ASP A 82 -6.05 -42.91 -14.55
CA ASP A 82 -5.90 -43.96 -13.54
C ASP A 82 -4.54 -44.70 -13.63
N ASP A 83 -4.32 -45.53 -12.62
CA ASP A 83 -3.13 -46.28 -12.21
C ASP A 83 -2.37 -47.12 -13.26
N ASP A 84 -1.13 -47.49 -12.93
CA ASP A 84 -0.77 -48.93 -12.95
C ASP A 84 0.36 -49.27 -11.94
N HIS A 85 0.52 -50.56 -11.64
CA HIS A 85 1.28 -51.10 -10.50
C HIS A 85 2.82 -51.06 -10.61
N CYS A 86 3.49 -51.05 -9.44
CA CYS A 86 4.43 -52.13 -9.07
C CYS A 86 4.69 -52.22 -7.56
N SER A 87 4.64 -53.44 -7.01
CA SER A 87 5.03 -53.76 -5.62
C SER A 87 6.41 -54.43 -5.60
N GLY A 88 7.26 -54.12 -4.62
CA GLY A 88 8.56 -54.80 -4.51
C GLY A 88 9.39 -54.43 -3.29
N SER A 89 9.38 -55.29 -2.27
CA SER A 89 10.48 -55.41 -1.30
C SER A 89 11.36 -56.59 -1.71
N PRO A 90 12.70 -56.46 -1.65
CA PRO A 90 13.43 -56.90 -0.45
C PRO A 90 14.53 -55.89 -0.06
N GLY A 91 15.31 -56.05 1.01
CA GLY A 91 15.37 -57.06 2.07
C GLY A 91 16.60 -56.80 2.96
N LEU A 92 16.71 -57.44 4.13
CA LEU A 92 17.89 -57.23 5.00
C LEU A 92 19.14 -57.92 4.44
N GLY A 93 20.27 -57.21 4.48
CA GLY A 93 21.61 -57.74 4.24
C GLY A 93 22.62 -57.03 5.13
N SER A 94 23.45 -57.78 5.85
CA SER A 94 24.40 -57.22 6.83
C SER A 94 25.86 -57.47 6.46
N SER A 95 26.74 -56.71 7.14
CA SER A 95 28.12 -57.06 7.52
C SER A 95 29.32 -56.58 6.68
N MET A 96 30.46 -56.52 7.40
CA MET A 96 31.86 -56.50 6.99
C MET A 96 32.47 -55.21 6.38
N LEU A 97 32.99 -54.38 7.31
CA LEU A 97 34.35 -53.82 7.26
C LEU A 97 35.40 -54.94 6.96
N PRO A 98 36.55 -54.66 6.29
CA PRO A 98 37.74 -54.14 7.01
C PRO A 98 38.61 -53.19 6.12
N PRO A 99 39.94 -53.01 6.36
CA PRO A 99 40.47 -52.04 7.32
C PRO A 99 41.44 -51.00 6.69
N PRO A 100 41.82 -49.93 7.41
CA PRO A 100 42.91 -49.05 6.99
C PRO A 100 44.28 -49.67 7.30
N ASN A 101 45.26 -49.49 6.42
CA ASN A 101 46.67 -49.81 6.67
C ASN A 101 47.57 -48.62 6.34
N SER A 102 48.40 -48.23 7.31
CA SER A 102 49.51 -47.31 7.15
C SER A 102 50.82 -48.10 7.11
N THR A 103 51.83 -47.62 6.37
CA THR A 103 53.23 -47.54 6.85
C THR A 103 54.15 -46.77 5.89
N SER A 104 55.03 -46.00 6.51
CA SER A 104 56.27 -45.36 6.04
C SER A 104 57.11 -46.01 4.93
N SER A 105 57.61 -45.16 4.02
CA SER A 105 59.07 -44.95 3.79
C SER A 105 59.26 -43.61 3.05
N SER A 106 60.09 -42.62 3.42
CA SER A 106 61.47 -42.61 3.93
C SER A 106 62.55 -42.93 2.89
N SER A 107 62.79 -42.01 1.95
CA SER A 107 63.94 -42.06 1.02
C SER A 107 64.59 -40.68 0.89
N SER A 108 65.57 -40.41 1.75
CA SER A 108 66.43 -39.22 1.66
C SER A 108 67.62 -39.49 0.72
N SER A 109 67.76 -38.70 -0.34
CA SER A 109 68.94 -38.68 -1.21
C SER A 109 69.40 -37.23 -1.43
N SER A 110 70.70 -37.00 -1.29
CA SER A 110 71.33 -35.68 -1.22
C SER A 110 72.21 -35.37 -2.44
N LEU A 111 72.72 -34.13 -2.49
CA LEU A 111 73.68 -33.59 -3.49
C LEU A 111 73.04 -33.32 -4.88
N SER A 112 73.57 -32.44 -5.73
CA SER A 112 74.84 -31.68 -5.69
C SER A 112 74.68 -30.23 -6.21
N LEU A 113 75.67 -29.37 -5.95
CA LEU A 113 75.72 -28.00 -6.51
C LEU A 113 76.15 -27.96 -7.99
N SER A 114 75.46 -27.13 -8.77
CA SER A 114 75.92 -26.40 -9.96
C SER A 114 74.96 -25.21 -10.14
N SER A 115 75.34 -23.94 -10.36
CA SER A 115 76.60 -23.33 -10.78
C SER A 115 76.96 -23.41 -12.28
N ASP A 116 76.06 -22.88 -13.12
CA ASP A 116 76.39 -22.11 -14.33
C ASP A 116 75.25 -21.08 -14.56
N ARG A 117 75.54 -19.78 -14.65
CA ARG A 117 75.79 -18.96 -15.86
C ARG A 117 74.56 -18.67 -16.74
N ASN A 118 74.17 -17.39 -16.73
CA ASN A 118 73.57 -16.58 -17.80
C ASN A 118 72.75 -17.31 -18.90
N GLY A 119 71.44 -17.44 -18.68
CA GLY A 119 70.46 -17.65 -19.75
C GLY A 119 69.27 -16.70 -19.61
N HIS A 120 69.03 -15.82 -20.60
CA HIS A 120 67.82 -14.99 -20.66
C HIS A 120 66.61 -15.84 -21.11
N HIS A 121 66.02 -16.58 -20.18
CA HIS A 121 64.76 -17.28 -20.46
C HIS A 121 63.57 -16.31 -20.42
N HIS A 122 62.97 -16.06 -21.59
CA HIS A 122 61.64 -15.47 -21.68
C HIS A 122 60.56 -16.47 -21.19
N TYR A 123 60.33 -16.48 -19.88
CA TYR A 123 59.28 -17.29 -19.24
C TYR A 123 57.87 -16.69 -19.48
N ASN A 124 57.42 -16.72 -20.73
CA ASN A 124 56.02 -16.52 -21.09
C ASN A 124 55.27 -17.84 -20.93
N ASP A 125 55.15 -18.34 -19.70
CA ASP A 125 54.39 -19.56 -19.40
C ASP A 125 52.89 -19.23 -19.23
N PRO A 126 52.03 -19.62 -20.18
CA PRO A 126 50.60 -19.30 -20.13
C PRO A 126 49.86 -20.02 -18.99
N SER A 127 50.41 -21.11 -18.43
CA SER A 127 49.76 -21.88 -17.36
C SER A 127 49.47 -21.00 -16.14
N SER A 128 50.46 -20.18 -15.74
CA SER A 128 50.39 -19.22 -14.63
C SER A 128 49.17 -18.29 -14.71
N SER A 129 48.81 -17.84 -15.92
CA SER A 129 47.64 -16.98 -16.15
C SER A 129 46.32 -17.72 -15.89
N THR A 130 46.26 -19.02 -16.17
CA THR A 130 45.06 -19.83 -15.97
C THR A 130 44.82 -20.14 -14.50
N GLU A 131 45.88 -20.38 -13.72
CA GLU A 131 45.76 -20.57 -12.28
C GLU A 131 45.32 -19.30 -11.58
N PHE A 132 45.90 -18.14 -11.93
CA PHE A 132 45.48 -16.86 -11.36
C PHE A 132 44.00 -16.55 -11.63
N ARG A 133 43.51 -16.84 -12.85
CA ARG A 133 42.06 -16.73 -13.17
C ARG A 133 41.21 -17.70 -12.35
N ARG A 134 41.63 -18.96 -12.18
CA ARG A 134 40.93 -19.96 -11.35
C ARG A 134 40.83 -19.51 -9.89
N VAL A 135 41.92 -19.02 -9.30
CA VAL A 135 41.94 -18.51 -7.92
C VAL A 135 41.07 -17.26 -7.77
N ALA A 136 41.12 -16.32 -8.73
CA ALA A 136 40.25 -15.15 -8.71
C ALA A 136 38.76 -15.54 -8.82
N ALA A 137 38.42 -16.51 -9.68
CA ALA A 137 37.07 -17.03 -9.82
C ALA A 137 36.58 -17.75 -8.55
N SER A 138 37.41 -18.59 -7.94
CA SER A 138 37.07 -19.31 -6.70
C SER A 138 36.87 -18.38 -5.50
N LEU A 139 37.41 -17.15 -5.53
CA LEU A 139 37.17 -16.13 -4.50
C LEU A 139 35.98 -15.21 -4.85
N ALA A 140 35.73 -14.94 -6.13
CA ALA A 140 34.64 -14.07 -6.58
C ALA A 140 33.27 -14.76 -6.53
N ILE A 141 33.19 -16.02 -7.00
CA ILE A 141 31.91 -16.74 -7.12
C ILE A 141 31.23 -16.94 -5.75
N PRO A 142 31.90 -17.39 -4.66
CA PRO A 142 31.25 -17.52 -3.36
C PRO A 142 30.81 -16.20 -2.75
N ARG A 143 31.53 -15.09 -3.02
CA ARG A 143 31.14 -13.74 -2.58
C ARG A 143 29.87 -13.28 -3.29
N ILE A 144 29.81 -13.45 -4.61
CA ILE A 144 28.63 -13.15 -5.42
C ILE A 144 27.44 -14.01 -4.94
N ALA A 145 27.63 -15.31 -4.76
CA ALA A 145 26.59 -16.22 -4.28
C ALA A 145 26.07 -15.86 -2.87
N ALA A 146 26.97 -15.58 -1.92
CA ALA A 146 26.58 -15.15 -0.57
C ALA A 146 25.82 -13.82 -0.57
N SER A 147 26.24 -12.84 -1.38
CA SER A 147 25.53 -11.57 -1.50
C SER A 147 24.18 -11.71 -2.23
N PHE A 148 24.03 -12.60 -3.21
CA PHE A 148 22.73 -12.92 -3.79
C PHE A 148 21.83 -13.68 -2.80
N ALA A 149 22.36 -14.58 -1.99
CA ALA A 149 21.61 -15.23 -0.92
C ALA A 149 21.13 -14.21 0.13
N ILE A 150 21.96 -13.22 0.49
CA ILE A 150 21.54 -12.09 1.31
C ILE A 150 20.43 -11.27 0.63
N LEU A 151 20.51 -10.98 -0.67
CA LEU A 151 19.52 -10.14 -1.36
C LEU A 151 18.20 -10.86 -1.71
N LEU A 152 18.17 -12.19 -1.79
CA LEU A 152 17.00 -12.96 -2.25
C LEU A 152 16.49 -13.98 -1.22
N VAL A 153 17.39 -14.71 -0.55
CA VAL A 153 17.01 -15.78 0.40
C VAL A 153 16.74 -15.24 1.79
N LEU A 154 17.52 -14.25 2.28
CA LEU A 154 17.23 -13.62 3.58
C LEU A 154 15.83 -12.97 3.63
N PRO A 155 15.37 -12.21 2.60
CA PRO A 155 13.97 -11.78 2.51
C PRO A 155 12.94 -12.88 2.76
N TYR A 156 13.06 -13.99 2.01
CA TYR A 156 12.18 -15.14 2.05
C TYR A 156 12.24 -15.89 3.40
N LEU A 157 13.40 -15.91 4.06
CA LEU A 157 13.55 -16.46 5.41
C LEU A 157 12.98 -15.55 6.51
N LEU A 158 12.96 -14.24 6.29
CA LEU A 158 12.40 -13.28 7.24
C LEU A 158 10.88 -13.31 7.23
N TRP A 159 10.24 -13.26 6.05
CA TRP A 159 8.78 -13.13 5.91
C TRP A 159 8.18 -14.32 5.15
N ASP A 160 7.45 -15.18 5.89
CA ASP A 160 6.88 -16.49 5.46
C ASP A 160 5.79 -16.43 4.36
N ASP A 161 5.61 -15.28 3.71
CA ASP A 161 4.56 -15.08 2.72
C ASP A 161 4.98 -15.67 1.36
N HIS A 162 4.98 -17.00 1.30
CA HIS A 162 5.37 -17.79 0.14
C HIS A 162 4.43 -17.52 -1.04
N PRO A 163 4.94 -17.08 -2.22
CA PRO A 163 4.12 -17.00 -3.41
C PRO A 163 3.68 -18.40 -3.83
N ALA A 164 2.38 -18.67 -3.88
CA ALA A 164 1.85 -20.01 -4.21
C ALA A 164 2.30 -20.52 -5.59
N ASP A 165 2.53 -19.61 -6.54
CA ASP A 165 3.02 -19.87 -7.90
C ASP A 165 4.57 -19.95 -8.02
N TRP A 166 5.33 -19.93 -6.91
CA TRP A 166 6.80 -19.98 -6.98
C TRP A 166 7.32 -21.36 -7.39
N GLY A 167 8.26 -21.35 -8.33
CA GLY A 167 9.07 -22.52 -8.69
C GLY A 167 10.35 -22.10 -9.41
N PRO A 168 11.31 -23.01 -9.63
CA PRO A 168 12.61 -22.69 -10.22
C PRO A 168 12.52 -22.13 -11.65
N LEU A 169 11.45 -22.47 -12.38
CA LEU A 169 11.15 -21.96 -13.73
C LEU A 169 10.36 -20.64 -13.74
N ARG A 170 9.88 -20.18 -12.57
CA ARG A 170 9.14 -18.92 -12.38
C ARG A 170 9.84 -18.06 -11.32
N PRO A 171 10.96 -17.39 -11.66
CA PRO A 171 11.69 -16.54 -10.71
C PRO A 171 10.99 -15.21 -10.41
N TYR A 172 10.02 -14.77 -11.24
CA TYR A 172 9.38 -13.46 -11.09
C TYR A 172 8.66 -13.28 -9.73
N PRO A 173 7.82 -14.23 -9.24
CA PRO A 173 7.24 -14.13 -7.89
C PRO A 173 8.28 -13.99 -6.76
N LEU A 174 9.44 -14.66 -6.85
CA LEU A 174 10.52 -14.53 -5.86
C LEU A 174 11.20 -13.16 -5.94
N ILE A 175 11.44 -12.64 -7.14
CA ILE A 175 11.99 -11.28 -7.35
C ILE A 175 10.98 -10.23 -6.86
N ARG A 176 9.69 -10.40 -7.16
CA ARG A 176 8.61 -9.53 -6.70
C ARG A 176 8.51 -9.52 -5.18
N HIS A 177 8.43 -10.69 -4.54
CA HIS A 177 8.47 -10.84 -3.09
C HIS A 177 9.71 -10.16 -2.50
N GLY A 178 10.92 -10.42 -3.03
CA GLY A 178 12.15 -9.75 -2.58
C GLY A 178 12.12 -8.22 -2.71
N VAL A 179 11.50 -7.68 -3.77
CA VAL A 179 11.28 -6.24 -3.95
C VAL A 179 10.27 -5.70 -2.94
N LEU A 180 9.14 -6.37 -2.68
CA LEU A 180 8.19 -5.99 -1.63
C LEU A 180 8.85 -6.01 -0.24
N VAL A 181 9.66 -7.05 0.02
CA VAL A 181 10.39 -7.21 1.29
C VAL A 181 11.32 -6.01 1.52
N TRP A 182 12.28 -5.79 0.63
CA TRP A 182 13.24 -4.70 0.80
C TRP A 182 12.58 -3.33 0.78
N SER A 183 11.57 -3.12 -0.08
CA SER A 183 10.86 -1.84 -0.13
C SER A 183 10.14 -1.53 1.18
N SER A 184 9.63 -2.56 1.86
CA SER A 184 8.96 -2.39 3.15
C SER A 184 9.97 -2.25 4.30
N VAL A 185 11.05 -3.05 4.34
CA VAL A 185 12.15 -2.91 5.32
C VAL A 185 12.72 -1.49 5.30
N LEU A 186 13.03 -0.97 4.11
CA LEU A 186 13.53 0.38 3.95
C LEU A 186 12.44 1.46 4.14
N GLN A 187 11.15 1.12 4.00
CA GLN A 187 10.04 2.06 3.78
C GLN A 187 10.33 2.99 2.57
N PHE A 188 10.95 2.42 1.54
CA PHE A 188 11.56 3.13 0.42
C PHE A 188 11.91 2.11 -0.68
N SER A 189 11.62 2.41 -1.96
CA SER A 189 11.98 1.53 -3.09
C SER A 189 13.45 1.06 -3.01
N ALA A 190 13.73 -0.21 -3.31
CA ALA A 190 15.09 -0.74 -3.26
C ALA A 190 15.96 -0.30 -4.46
N TRP A 191 15.36 -0.02 -5.62
CA TRP A 191 16.06 0.33 -6.86
C TRP A 191 16.97 1.58 -6.83
N PRO A 192 16.70 2.69 -6.11
CA PRO A 192 17.62 3.83 -5.98
C PRO A 192 18.94 3.39 -5.36
N VAL A 193 18.83 2.59 -4.29
CA VAL A 193 19.94 2.08 -3.50
C VAL A 193 20.81 1.22 -4.40
N VAL A 194 20.21 0.30 -5.16
CA VAL A 194 20.90 -0.53 -6.14
C VAL A 194 21.60 0.33 -7.19
N VAL A 195 20.85 1.12 -7.97
CA VAL A 195 21.40 1.90 -9.11
C VAL A 195 22.52 2.84 -8.66
N ALA A 196 22.34 3.60 -7.58
CA ALA A 196 23.37 4.50 -7.07
C ALA A 196 24.60 3.75 -6.51
N THR A 197 24.41 2.59 -5.86
CA THR A 197 25.52 1.75 -5.39
C THR A 197 26.32 1.19 -6.57
N LEU A 198 25.65 0.73 -7.63
CA LEU A 198 26.29 0.25 -8.85
C LEU A 198 27.06 1.38 -9.56
N LEU A 199 26.49 2.59 -9.65
CA LEU A 199 27.18 3.77 -10.20
C LEU A 199 28.39 4.18 -9.35
N ALA A 200 28.26 4.22 -8.02
CA ALA A 200 29.36 4.54 -7.12
C ALA A 200 30.48 3.48 -7.21
N ALA A 201 30.14 2.19 -7.30
CA ALA A 201 31.10 1.12 -7.48
C ALA A 201 31.72 1.09 -8.90
N ALA A 202 31.00 1.55 -9.93
CA ALA A 202 31.53 1.74 -11.28
C ALA A 202 32.58 2.85 -11.31
N LEU A 203 32.24 4.03 -10.78
CA LEU A 203 33.10 5.22 -10.70
C LEU A 203 34.26 5.09 -9.69
N SER A 204 34.17 4.14 -8.75
CA SER A 204 35.22 3.95 -7.74
C SER A 204 36.57 3.59 -8.38
N PRO A 205 37.63 4.38 -8.11
CA PRO A 205 38.93 4.22 -8.74
C PRO A 205 39.57 2.90 -8.31
N GLU A 206 40.24 2.26 -9.26
CA GLU A 206 40.85 0.96 -9.02
C GLU A 206 42.01 1.07 -8.04
N THR A 207 41.84 0.43 -6.89
CA THR A 207 43.00 0.05 -6.08
C THR A 207 43.64 -1.15 -6.77
N ILE A 208 44.49 -0.89 -7.77
CA ILE A 208 45.42 -1.88 -8.29
C ILE A 208 46.20 -2.40 -7.07
N GLY A 209 46.01 -3.68 -6.75
CA GLY A 209 46.46 -4.24 -5.47
C GLY A 209 47.96 -4.08 -5.31
N GLY A 210 48.38 -3.35 -4.27
CA GLY A 210 49.79 -3.03 -3.99
C GLY A 210 50.60 -4.25 -3.55
N GLY A 211 50.85 -5.18 -4.46
CA GLY A 211 51.70 -6.38 -4.26
C GLY A 211 52.84 -6.52 -5.27
N GLY A 212 52.91 -5.63 -6.27
CA GLY A 212 53.91 -5.68 -7.34
C GLY A 212 54.59 -4.33 -7.56
N ARG A 213 55.48 -3.92 -6.64
CA ARG A 213 56.38 -2.78 -6.87
C ARG A 213 57.52 -3.21 -7.81
N MET A 214 57.18 -3.66 -9.02
CA MET A 214 58.17 -3.83 -10.09
C MET A 214 58.85 -2.48 -10.29
N ARG A 215 60.13 -2.43 -9.93
CA ARG A 215 60.95 -1.23 -9.95
C ARG A 215 61.46 -1.03 -11.37
N GLU A 216 60.56 -0.62 -12.24
CA GLU A 216 60.83 -0.36 -13.66
C GLU A 216 61.88 0.74 -13.80
N LYS A 217 63.14 0.31 -13.93
CA LYS A 217 64.30 1.18 -14.06
C LYS A 217 64.40 1.68 -15.50
N GLY A 218 63.67 2.76 -15.79
CA GLY A 218 63.88 3.56 -17.00
C GLY A 218 62.76 3.47 -18.03
N ALA A 219 61.70 4.23 -17.80
CA ALA A 219 60.84 4.77 -18.85
C ALA A 219 60.74 6.30 -18.61
N PRO A 220 60.80 7.15 -19.67
CA PRO A 220 60.85 8.60 -19.51
C PRO A 220 59.48 9.23 -19.25
N ASP A 221 59.47 10.37 -18.55
CA ASP A 221 58.26 11.07 -18.11
C ASP A 221 57.40 11.61 -19.27
N SER A 222 56.19 11.07 -19.45
CA SER A 222 55.09 11.77 -20.14
C SER A 222 53.71 11.14 -19.85
N ALA A 223 52.64 11.90 -20.13
CA ALA A 223 51.25 11.43 -20.24
C ALA A 223 50.53 10.90 -18.96
N THR A 224 50.74 11.54 -17.79
CA THR A 224 49.75 11.46 -16.70
C THR A 224 48.46 12.17 -17.11
N VAL A 225 47.43 11.43 -17.52
CA VAL A 225 46.13 12.00 -17.91
C VAL A 225 45.34 12.47 -16.68
N SER A 226 45.61 13.70 -16.25
CA SER A 226 44.79 14.40 -15.27
C SER A 226 43.50 14.92 -15.92
N VAL A 227 42.37 14.25 -15.66
CA VAL A 227 41.04 14.81 -15.94
C VAL A 227 40.79 15.95 -14.95
N LEU A 228 41.29 17.14 -15.29
CA LEU A 228 41.32 18.31 -14.42
C LEU A 228 40.25 19.30 -14.90
N VAL A 229 39.25 19.56 -14.07
CA VAL A 229 38.30 20.66 -14.28
C VAL A 229 39.01 21.97 -13.97
N SER A 230 39.77 22.48 -14.94
CA SER A 230 40.59 23.67 -14.80
C SER A 230 39.76 24.94 -14.98
N VAL A 231 39.37 25.57 -13.87
CA VAL A 231 38.94 26.97 -13.88
C VAL A 231 40.19 27.84 -14.04
N SER A 232 40.40 28.38 -15.25
CA SER A 232 41.63 29.09 -15.62
C SER A 232 41.76 30.48 -14.96
N GLY A 233 42.39 30.53 -13.79
CA GLY A 233 42.89 31.77 -13.20
C GLY A 233 44.27 32.13 -13.76
N SER A 234 44.36 33.23 -14.51
CA SER A 234 45.63 33.78 -15.00
C SER A 234 46.32 34.62 -13.91
N GLY A 235 47.59 34.36 -13.61
CA GLY A 235 48.35 35.08 -12.58
C GLY A 235 49.88 34.93 -12.73
N SER A 236 50.52 36.07 -13.02
CA SER A 236 51.96 36.32 -13.21
C SER A 236 52.98 35.50 -12.41
N THR A 237 54.12 35.23 -13.04
CA THR A 237 55.34 34.69 -12.42
C THR A 237 56.10 35.71 -11.58
N THR A 238 56.51 35.32 -10.36
CA THR A 238 57.76 35.74 -9.73
C THR A 238 58.42 34.53 -9.07
N LYS A 239 59.75 34.44 -9.17
CA LYS A 239 60.57 33.54 -8.35
C LYS A 239 61.03 34.32 -7.14
N ASP A 240 61.05 33.70 -5.96
CA ASP A 240 62.17 33.86 -5.02
C ASP A 240 62.21 32.74 -3.98
N ASN A 241 63.36 32.58 -3.32
CA ASN A 241 63.63 31.47 -2.42
C ASN A 241 63.29 31.80 -0.96
N ALA A 242 62.47 30.98 -0.30
CA ALA A 242 62.29 30.98 1.15
C ALA A 242 62.06 29.55 1.68
N ALA A 243 62.49 29.27 2.90
CA ALA A 243 62.42 27.93 3.47
C ALA A 243 60.97 27.48 3.73
N ALA A 244 60.60 26.31 3.25
CA ALA A 244 59.26 25.75 3.41
C ALA A 244 59.00 25.28 4.85
N SER A 245 58.42 26.15 5.66
CA SER A 245 57.63 25.72 6.82
C SER A 245 56.38 25.00 6.30
N ASP A 246 56.31 23.67 6.48
CA ASP A 246 55.21 22.81 5.99
C ASP A 246 53.95 22.96 6.87
N ASN A 247 53.45 24.19 6.94
CA ASN A 247 52.47 24.66 7.90
C ASN A 247 51.03 24.32 7.48
N GLY A 248 50.73 23.02 7.34
CA GLY A 248 49.39 22.40 7.55
C GLY A 248 48.22 22.79 6.62
N ASN A 249 48.37 23.83 5.79
CA ASN A 249 47.33 24.44 4.98
C ASN A 249 47.15 23.78 3.60
N GLY A 250 47.42 22.47 3.51
CA GLY A 250 46.81 21.65 2.46
C GLY A 250 45.30 21.90 2.45
N THR A 251 44.75 22.16 1.26
CA THR A 251 43.43 22.78 1.12
C THR A 251 42.33 21.88 1.68
N TRP A 252 41.16 22.46 1.96
CA TRP A 252 39.98 21.67 2.35
C TRP A 252 39.65 20.58 1.32
N HIS A 253 39.85 20.88 0.03
CA HIS A 253 39.73 19.91 -1.07
C HIS A 253 40.80 18.81 -1.00
N ASP A 254 42.06 19.10 -0.68
CA ASP A 254 43.11 18.08 -0.51
C ASP A 254 42.79 17.12 0.66
N LYS A 255 42.29 17.68 1.76
CA LYS A 255 41.92 16.92 2.96
C LYS A 255 40.71 16.02 2.68
N ILE A 256 39.71 16.52 1.94
CA ILE A 256 38.58 15.71 1.46
C ILE A 256 39.03 14.66 0.44
N SER A 257 39.86 15.00 -0.54
CA SER A 257 40.34 14.06 -1.57
C SER A 257 41.16 12.91 -0.96
N LYS A 258 42.04 13.20 0.00
CA LYS A 258 42.79 12.18 0.75
C LYS A 258 41.87 11.31 1.62
N SER A 259 40.82 11.88 2.22
CA SER A 259 39.80 11.12 2.96
C SER A 259 38.96 10.22 2.03
N TRP A 260 38.45 10.77 0.93
CA TRP A 260 37.63 10.08 -0.07
C TRP A 260 38.38 8.91 -0.72
N THR A 261 39.65 9.12 -1.13
CA THR A 261 40.49 8.04 -1.67
C THR A 261 40.83 6.98 -0.62
N SER A 262 40.98 7.36 0.67
CA SER A 262 41.14 6.40 1.77
C SER A 262 39.87 5.58 2.02
N MET A 263 38.69 6.18 1.90
CA MET A 263 37.39 5.49 1.98
C MET A 263 37.14 4.59 0.78
N ALA A 264 37.40 5.06 -0.44
CA ALA A 264 37.20 4.32 -1.70
C ALA A 264 38.02 3.03 -1.79
N ARG A 265 39.20 3.00 -1.14
CA ARG A 265 40.06 1.82 -1.01
C ARG A 265 39.50 0.75 -0.04
N SER A 266 38.45 1.06 0.72
CA SER A 266 37.88 0.15 1.72
C SER A 266 36.49 -0.36 1.32
N ASN A 267 36.43 -1.64 0.99
CA ASN A 267 35.22 -2.36 0.57
C ASN A 267 34.07 -2.37 1.58
N TRP A 268 34.27 -1.90 2.83
CA TRP A 268 33.21 -1.75 3.83
C TRP A 268 32.89 -0.29 4.17
N LYS A 269 33.87 0.63 4.09
CA LYS A 269 33.64 2.05 4.44
C LYS A 269 32.76 2.76 3.42
N MET A 270 32.95 2.49 2.12
CA MET A 270 32.08 3.09 1.10
C MET A 270 30.63 2.60 1.21
N PRO A 271 30.34 1.29 1.31
CA PRO A 271 28.99 0.83 1.60
C PRO A 271 28.37 1.44 2.86
N LEU A 272 29.11 1.54 3.96
CA LEU A 272 28.61 2.17 5.19
C LEU A 272 28.29 3.66 5.00
N PHE A 273 29.17 4.42 4.35
CA PHE A 273 28.96 5.83 4.05
C PHE A 273 27.74 6.05 3.16
N ILE A 274 27.64 5.30 2.06
CA ILE A 274 26.49 5.33 1.14
C ILE A 274 25.19 5.00 1.88
N SER A 275 25.22 4.05 2.82
CA SER A 275 24.05 3.63 3.61
C SER A 275 23.60 4.68 4.62
N VAL A 276 24.55 5.37 5.28
CA VAL A 276 24.24 6.51 6.16
C VAL A 276 23.67 7.67 5.36
N VAL A 277 24.25 7.98 4.18
CA VAL A 277 23.72 9.01 3.27
C VAL A 277 22.30 8.67 2.82
N PHE A 278 22.03 7.44 2.37
CA PHE A 278 20.66 7.03 2.01
C PHE A 278 19.69 7.07 3.18
N SER A 279 20.10 6.62 4.38
CA SER A 279 19.25 6.68 5.57
C SER A 279 18.86 8.12 5.93
N LEU A 280 19.83 9.04 5.89
CA LEU A 280 19.58 10.46 6.16
C LEU A 280 18.72 11.10 5.07
N LEU A 281 18.97 10.80 3.79
CA LEU A 281 18.14 11.27 2.67
C LEU A 281 16.69 10.82 2.82
N VAL A 282 16.45 9.54 3.14
CA VAL A 282 15.08 9.02 3.34
C VAL A 282 14.40 9.67 4.54
N VAL A 283 15.04 9.70 5.72
CA VAL A 283 14.45 10.36 6.90
C VAL A 283 14.16 11.85 6.65
N SER A 284 15.04 12.55 5.93
CA SER A 284 14.84 13.95 5.56
C SER A 284 13.69 14.11 4.56
N HIS A 285 13.60 13.24 3.56
CA HIS A 285 12.57 13.25 2.52
C HIS A 285 11.18 12.88 3.06
N MET A 286 11.09 11.88 3.96
CA MET A 286 9.88 11.57 4.71
C MET A 286 9.43 12.77 5.55
N THR A 287 10.35 13.39 6.29
CA THR A 287 10.05 14.59 7.10
C THR A 287 9.58 15.74 6.22
N LEU A 288 10.29 16.06 5.14
CA LEU A 288 9.96 17.16 4.24
C LEU A 288 8.60 16.98 3.57
N GLN A 289 8.22 15.76 3.17
CA GLN A 289 6.89 15.54 2.60
C GLN A 289 5.76 15.62 3.65
N MET A 290 5.98 15.21 4.91
CA MET A 290 4.97 15.40 5.95
C MET A 290 4.76 16.89 6.30
N VAL A 291 5.83 17.69 6.26
CA VAL A 291 5.81 19.12 6.60
C VAL A 291 5.40 20.02 5.43
N ALA A 292 5.78 19.66 4.21
CA ALA A 292 5.48 20.39 2.98
C ALA A 292 5.05 19.40 1.87
N PRO A 293 3.87 18.77 2.00
CA PRO A 293 3.39 17.77 1.04
C PRO A 293 3.28 18.36 -0.37
N HIS A 294 3.91 17.71 -1.34
CA HIS A 294 3.94 18.18 -2.72
C HIS A 294 4.41 17.10 -3.71
N LEU A 295 3.93 17.17 -4.95
CA LEU A 295 4.28 16.24 -6.03
C LEU A 295 5.78 16.31 -6.43
N ILE A 296 6.49 17.41 -6.15
CA ILE A 296 7.93 17.55 -6.46
C ILE A 296 8.79 16.50 -5.74
N TRP A 297 8.36 16.04 -4.56
CA TRP A 297 9.06 15.02 -3.79
C TRP A 297 9.00 13.63 -4.45
N ASN A 298 8.13 13.42 -5.43
CA ASN A 298 7.83 12.12 -6.00
C ASN A 298 7.91 12.12 -7.54
N PRO A 299 9.10 12.32 -8.14
CA PRO A 299 9.25 12.44 -9.59
C PRO A 299 8.88 11.17 -10.39
N PHE A 300 8.86 10.01 -9.75
CA PHE A 300 8.61 8.72 -10.42
C PHE A 300 7.13 8.40 -10.65
N ILE A 301 6.23 9.25 -10.16
CA ILE A 301 4.80 9.17 -10.43
C ILE A 301 4.28 10.31 -11.31
N TRP A 302 5.15 11.21 -11.77
CA TRP A 302 4.77 12.24 -12.74
C TRP A 302 4.24 11.57 -14.01
N GLY A 303 3.04 11.95 -14.45
CA GLY A 303 2.30 11.30 -15.54
C GLY A 303 1.60 9.99 -15.17
N CYS A 304 2.18 9.17 -14.27
CA CYS A 304 1.63 7.86 -13.90
C CYS A 304 0.54 7.92 -12.82
N TYR A 305 0.60 8.89 -11.91
CA TYR A 305 -0.38 9.09 -10.84
C TYR A 305 -1.27 10.29 -11.14
N ARG A 306 -2.45 10.02 -11.70
CA ARG A 306 -3.46 11.04 -12.01
C ARG A 306 -4.44 11.18 -10.86
N VAL A 307 -4.50 12.38 -10.28
CA VAL A 307 -5.57 12.80 -9.37
C VAL A 307 -6.79 13.15 -10.22
N TYR A 308 -7.96 12.63 -9.85
CA TYR A 308 -9.24 12.94 -10.51
C TYR A 308 -10.06 13.85 -9.60
N LEU A 309 -10.65 14.91 -10.17
CA LEU A 309 -11.35 15.97 -9.43
C LEU A 309 -12.84 15.94 -9.71
N PRO A 310 -13.71 16.25 -8.72
CA PRO A 310 -15.14 16.10 -8.89
C PRO A 310 -15.76 17.11 -9.87
N ASP A 311 -15.02 18.16 -10.23
CA ASP A 311 -15.32 19.12 -11.29
C ASP A 311 -15.62 18.50 -12.67
N GLY A 312 -15.11 17.30 -12.96
CA GLY A 312 -15.41 16.58 -14.20
C GLY A 312 -16.76 15.84 -14.16
N ILE A 313 -17.22 15.41 -12.98
CA ILE A 313 -18.23 14.35 -12.85
C ILE A 313 -19.56 14.73 -13.49
N SER A 314 -20.17 15.86 -13.10
CA SER A 314 -21.49 16.24 -13.59
C SER A 314 -21.50 16.44 -15.11
N ARG A 315 -20.39 16.97 -15.68
CA ARG A 315 -20.24 17.16 -17.12
C ARG A 315 -20.06 15.84 -17.85
N SER A 316 -19.29 14.90 -17.31
CA SER A 316 -19.15 13.58 -17.90
C SER A 316 -20.42 12.73 -17.83
N PHE A 317 -21.46 13.16 -17.09
CA PHE A 317 -22.82 12.60 -17.18
C PHE A 317 -23.77 13.37 -18.13
N GLU A 318 -23.36 14.50 -18.72
CA GLU A 318 -24.19 15.24 -19.69
C GLU A 318 -24.35 14.41 -20.98
N GLY A 319 -25.55 13.86 -21.19
CA GLY A 319 -25.85 12.97 -22.32
C GLY A 319 -25.62 11.48 -22.07
N ALA A 320 -25.34 11.08 -20.82
CA ALA A 320 -25.26 9.68 -20.43
C ALA A 320 -26.64 9.00 -20.49
N CYS A 321 -26.73 7.84 -21.15
CA CYS A 321 -27.94 7.02 -21.23
C CYS A 321 -28.08 6.18 -19.94
N LEU A 322 -28.37 6.85 -18.82
CA LEU A 322 -28.51 6.22 -17.50
C LEU A 322 -29.90 5.62 -17.27
N ASP A 323 -30.89 5.97 -18.09
CA ASP A 323 -32.29 5.75 -17.74
C ASP A 323 -32.80 4.32 -17.93
N GLY A 324 -32.00 3.45 -18.56
CA GLY A 324 -32.26 2.02 -18.57
C GLY A 324 -33.45 1.61 -19.42
N ASP A 325 -34.02 2.54 -20.20
CA ASP A 325 -34.89 2.25 -21.33
C ASP A 325 -34.15 1.29 -22.26
N ALA A 326 -34.50 0.00 -22.13
CA ALA A 326 -33.92 -1.06 -22.93
C ALA A 326 -34.10 -0.69 -24.40
N LEU A 327 -33.01 -0.78 -25.17
CA LEU A 327 -33.07 -0.56 -26.61
C LEU A 327 -34.12 -1.53 -27.17
N PRO A 328 -35.18 -1.06 -27.85
CA PRO A 328 -36.28 -1.94 -28.22
C PRO A 328 -35.79 -3.09 -29.10
N ASP A 329 -36.04 -4.32 -28.66
CA ASP A 329 -35.59 -5.58 -29.27
C ASP A 329 -36.04 -5.74 -30.74
N ASP A 330 -37.01 -4.94 -31.18
CA ASP A 330 -37.53 -4.85 -32.53
C ASP A 330 -36.45 -4.69 -33.61
N MET A 331 -35.25 -4.20 -33.27
CA MET A 331 -34.18 -3.98 -34.24
C MET A 331 -33.47 -5.27 -34.72
N GLU A 332 -33.54 -6.39 -33.99
CA GLU A 332 -33.06 -7.70 -34.50
C GLU A 332 -34.10 -8.42 -35.38
N ARG A 333 -35.37 -8.00 -35.35
CA ARG A 333 -36.45 -8.69 -36.07
C ARG A 333 -36.75 -8.17 -37.47
N GLY A 334 -35.79 -7.48 -38.10
CA GLY A 334 -35.84 -6.94 -39.47
C GLY A 334 -35.81 -8.00 -40.60
N GLY A 335 -36.48 -9.14 -40.41
CA GLY A 335 -36.59 -10.21 -41.40
C GLY A 335 -37.81 -10.08 -42.33
N ASN A 336 -37.62 -10.50 -43.57
CA ASN A 336 -38.61 -10.70 -44.64
C ASN A 336 -39.24 -9.49 -45.38
N THR A 337 -38.73 -9.33 -46.61
CA THR A 337 -39.53 -9.20 -47.86
C THR A 337 -40.50 -8.02 -48.01
N GLY A 338 -39.95 -6.84 -48.32
CA GLY A 338 -40.66 -5.75 -49.01
C GLY A 338 -40.01 -5.43 -50.37
N SER A 339 -40.47 -6.07 -51.45
CA SER A 339 -39.90 -5.84 -52.79
C SER A 339 -40.46 -4.58 -53.45
N GLY A 340 -39.84 -3.41 -53.20
CA GLY A 340 -40.18 -2.16 -53.86
C GLY A 340 -39.01 -1.18 -53.88
N ASN A 341 -38.41 -0.95 -55.06
CA ASN A 341 -37.23 -0.12 -55.26
C ASN A 341 -37.41 1.34 -54.75
N PRO A 342 -36.69 1.77 -53.71
CA PRO A 342 -36.42 3.19 -53.46
C PRO A 342 -35.27 3.62 -54.39
N LYS A 343 -35.27 4.89 -54.84
CA LYS A 343 -34.12 5.43 -55.57
C LYS A 343 -32.96 5.73 -54.61
N SER A 344 -31.75 5.66 -55.15
CA SER A 344 -30.50 5.89 -54.43
C SER A 344 -30.28 7.36 -54.08
N ASP A 345 -30.46 7.71 -52.82
CA ASP A 345 -29.73 8.81 -52.17
C ASP A 345 -28.90 8.21 -51.04
N ALA A 346 -27.58 8.17 -51.24
CA ALA A 346 -26.67 7.39 -50.41
C ALA A 346 -26.28 8.13 -49.10
N VAL A 347 -27.25 8.25 -48.18
CA VAL A 347 -26.94 8.58 -46.79
C VAL A 347 -26.24 7.37 -46.16
N GLU A 348 -24.92 7.46 -46.04
CA GLU A 348 -24.06 6.43 -45.47
C GLU A 348 -24.29 6.32 -43.95
N ASN A 349 -25.37 5.64 -43.57
CA ASN A 349 -25.69 5.25 -42.19
C ASN A 349 -24.66 4.23 -41.68
N THR A 350 -23.46 4.71 -41.42
CA THR A 350 -22.41 3.99 -40.69
C THR A 350 -22.97 3.63 -39.31
N PHE A 351 -23.29 2.34 -39.16
CA PHE A 351 -23.84 1.77 -37.93
C PHE A 351 -22.77 1.80 -36.83
N ARG A 352 -22.58 2.97 -36.21
CA ARG A 352 -21.67 3.15 -35.09
C ARG A 352 -22.23 2.33 -33.92
N PRO A 353 -21.50 1.33 -33.40
CA PRO A 353 -21.96 0.57 -32.25
C PRO A 353 -22.24 1.55 -31.09
N ARG A 354 -23.42 1.43 -30.48
CA ARG A 354 -23.81 2.28 -29.34
C ARG A 354 -22.78 2.09 -28.23
N ARG A 355 -22.24 3.19 -27.71
CA ARG A 355 -21.28 3.15 -26.61
C ARG A 355 -21.98 2.79 -25.29
N PRO A 356 -21.34 2.00 -24.42
CA PRO A 356 -21.85 1.74 -23.06
C PRO A 356 -22.23 3.03 -22.32
N LEU A 357 -23.47 3.07 -21.81
CA LEU A 357 -24.11 4.25 -21.19
C LEU A 357 -24.09 5.53 -22.05
N CYS A 358 -23.90 5.45 -23.37
CA CYS A 358 -23.67 6.56 -24.30
C CYS A 358 -22.46 7.47 -24.00
N LEU A 359 -21.65 7.13 -22.99
CA LEU A 359 -20.49 7.87 -22.54
C LEU A 359 -19.33 7.80 -23.56
N SER A 360 -18.43 8.79 -23.56
CA SER A 360 -17.13 8.63 -24.25
C SER A 360 -16.12 7.90 -23.38
N GLU A 361 -15.05 7.38 -23.98
CA GLU A 361 -13.93 6.78 -23.26
C GLU A 361 -13.28 7.76 -22.27
N ARG A 362 -13.27 9.07 -22.60
CA ARG A 362 -12.78 10.11 -21.68
C ARG A 362 -13.66 10.21 -20.43
N ASP A 363 -14.98 10.07 -20.59
CA ASP A 363 -15.95 10.17 -19.50
C ASP A 363 -15.94 8.90 -18.65
N TRP A 364 -15.82 7.72 -19.27
CA TRP A 364 -15.51 6.46 -18.58
C TRP A 364 -14.25 6.57 -17.73
N ASN A 365 -13.17 7.17 -18.27
CA ASN A 365 -11.94 7.41 -17.51
C ASN A 365 -12.15 8.41 -16.36
N GLU A 366 -12.81 9.56 -16.58
CA GLU A 366 -12.99 10.58 -15.53
C GLU A 366 -13.92 10.09 -14.40
N LEU A 367 -14.99 9.36 -14.74
CA LEU A 367 -15.97 8.83 -13.80
C LEU A 367 -15.53 7.52 -13.10
N SER A 368 -14.50 6.84 -13.60
CA SER A 368 -13.91 5.65 -12.96
C SER A 368 -12.57 5.89 -12.25
N SER A 369 -12.03 7.11 -12.33
CA SER A 369 -10.61 7.39 -12.04
C SER A 369 -9.64 6.54 -12.89
N GLY A 370 -10.01 6.27 -14.13
CA GLY A 370 -9.23 5.53 -15.14
C GLY A 370 -8.98 4.07 -14.77
N GLN A 371 -9.90 3.43 -14.04
CA GLN A 371 -9.79 2.00 -13.68
C GLN A 371 -10.80 1.10 -14.42
N LEU A 372 -11.77 1.67 -15.13
CA LEU A 372 -12.79 0.95 -15.89
C LEU A 372 -12.70 1.27 -17.38
N SER A 373 -12.80 0.24 -18.22
CA SER A 373 -12.76 0.38 -19.68
C SER A 373 -14.14 0.17 -20.31
N PRO A 374 -14.62 1.05 -21.21
CA PRO A 374 -15.82 0.78 -22.01
C PRO A 374 -15.63 -0.35 -23.03
N TYR A 375 -14.41 -0.88 -23.16
CA TYR A 375 -14.06 -2.00 -24.03
C TYR A 375 -13.85 -3.31 -23.26
N ASP A 376 -13.87 -3.31 -21.92
CA ASP A 376 -13.92 -4.52 -21.10
C ASP A 376 -15.41 -4.86 -20.83
N PRO A 377 -15.96 -5.95 -21.42
CA PRO A 377 -17.37 -6.29 -21.23
C PRO A 377 -17.69 -6.63 -19.77
N ASN A 378 -16.71 -7.01 -18.95
CA ASN A 378 -16.91 -7.26 -17.52
C ASN A 378 -17.15 -5.95 -16.77
N ASP A 379 -16.41 -4.89 -17.11
CA ASP A 379 -16.57 -3.55 -16.51
C ASP A 379 -17.91 -2.94 -16.88
N VAL A 380 -18.28 -3.01 -18.16
CA VAL A 380 -19.56 -2.56 -18.68
C VAL A 380 -20.71 -3.29 -17.97
N SER A 381 -20.70 -4.63 -17.97
CA SER A 381 -21.75 -5.44 -17.34
C SER A 381 -21.85 -5.22 -15.82
N ALA A 382 -20.72 -5.05 -15.11
CA ALA A 382 -20.73 -4.74 -13.68
C ALA A 382 -21.27 -3.34 -13.38
N VAL A 383 -20.94 -2.33 -14.19
CA VAL A 383 -21.50 -0.98 -14.05
C VAL A 383 -23.00 -0.97 -14.34
N GLU A 384 -23.45 -1.65 -15.41
CA GLU A 384 -24.86 -1.69 -15.81
C GLU A 384 -25.73 -2.44 -14.78
N ARG A 385 -25.28 -3.59 -14.27
CA ARG A 385 -25.94 -4.25 -13.13
C ARG A 385 -25.95 -3.39 -11.87
N GLY A 386 -24.88 -2.66 -11.59
CA GLY A 386 -24.79 -1.75 -10.46
C GLY A 386 -25.80 -0.60 -10.56
N LEU A 387 -25.98 -0.07 -11.78
CA LEU A 387 -26.95 0.98 -12.08
C LEU A 387 -28.39 0.45 -11.95
N TYR A 388 -28.66 -0.72 -12.53
CA TYR A 388 -29.94 -1.42 -12.38
C TYR A 388 -30.27 -1.66 -10.89
N TYR A 389 -29.33 -2.22 -10.13
CA TYR A 389 -29.51 -2.43 -8.69
C TYR A 389 -29.80 -1.11 -7.96
N LEU A 390 -28.99 -0.07 -8.19
CA LEU A 390 -29.14 1.23 -7.52
C LEU A 390 -30.48 1.90 -7.83
N ARG A 391 -30.99 1.75 -9.06
CA ARG A 391 -32.24 2.37 -9.53
C ARG A 391 -33.48 1.55 -9.18
N ASN A 392 -33.43 0.22 -9.23
CA ASN A 392 -34.63 -0.63 -9.23
C ASN A 392 -34.78 -1.48 -7.96
N GLU A 393 -33.70 -1.92 -7.33
CA GLU A 393 -33.73 -2.82 -6.16
C GLU A 393 -33.29 -2.14 -4.85
N SER A 394 -32.36 -1.19 -4.93
CA SER A 394 -31.77 -0.53 -3.77
C SER A 394 -32.74 0.44 -3.11
N GLY A 395 -33.04 0.23 -1.83
CA GLY A 395 -33.82 1.19 -1.02
C GLY A 395 -33.16 2.56 -0.83
N GLY A 396 -31.90 2.75 -1.23
CA GLY A 396 -31.19 4.04 -1.21
C GLY A 396 -29.77 3.96 -0.66
N LEU A 397 -29.01 5.04 -0.82
CA LEU A 397 -27.63 5.22 -0.35
C LEU A 397 -27.53 6.39 0.66
N VAL A 398 -27.08 6.10 1.88
CA VAL A 398 -26.71 7.13 2.87
C VAL A 398 -25.20 7.38 2.77
N VAL A 399 -24.79 8.63 2.56
CA VAL A 399 -23.39 9.05 2.69
C VAL A 399 -23.19 9.58 4.11
N ASN A 400 -22.27 8.97 4.85
CA ASN A 400 -21.99 9.22 6.27
C ASN A 400 -20.64 9.94 6.37
N VAL A 401 -20.63 11.13 6.96
CA VAL A 401 -19.45 12.00 7.05
C VAL A 401 -19.25 12.53 8.47
N LEU A 402 -18.02 12.39 8.99
CA LEU A 402 -17.53 13.23 10.09
C LEU A 402 -16.87 14.49 9.52
N ALA A 403 -17.14 15.63 10.14
CA ALA A 403 -16.57 16.92 9.75
C ALA A 403 -16.06 17.70 10.98
N ARG A 404 -14.86 18.27 10.85
CA ARG A 404 -14.32 19.27 11.76
C ARG A 404 -13.26 20.11 11.04
N ASP A 405 -13.45 21.42 10.99
CA ASP A 405 -12.52 22.37 10.34
C ASP A 405 -12.15 21.96 8.88
N VAL A 406 -13.18 21.70 8.05
CA VAL A 406 -13.10 21.18 6.67
C VAL A 406 -13.81 22.06 5.63
N VAL A 407 -14.04 23.35 5.90
CA VAL A 407 -14.84 24.24 5.03
C VAL A 407 -14.34 24.30 3.59
N ASP A 408 -13.02 24.25 3.39
CA ASP A 408 -12.33 24.21 2.09
C ASP A 408 -12.61 22.95 1.25
N SER A 409 -13.10 21.87 1.86
CA SER A 409 -13.36 20.59 1.21
C SER A 409 -14.84 20.38 0.88
N ILE A 410 -15.75 21.12 1.52
CA ILE A 410 -17.20 21.09 1.24
C ILE A 410 -17.53 21.31 -0.25
N PRO A 411 -16.89 22.24 -1.00
CA PRO A 411 -17.16 22.42 -2.43
C PRO A 411 -16.82 21.18 -3.28
N ALA A 412 -15.83 20.38 -2.88
CA ALA A 412 -15.49 19.14 -3.56
C ALA A 412 -16.46 18.01 -3.19
N LEU A 413 -16.83 17.91 -1.91
CA LEU A 413 -17.86 16.98 -1.43
C LEU A 413 -19.21 17.22 -2.11
N ARG A 414 -19.62 18.49 -2.29
CA ARG A 414 -20.85 18.86 -3.01
C ARG A 414 -20.85 18.43 -4.47
N LYS A 415 -19.76 18.66 -5.21
CA LYS A 415 -19.64 18.20 -6.60
C LYS A 415 -19.71 16.67 -6.74
N ASN A 416 -19.17 15.94 -5.75
CA ASN A 416 -19.33 14.48 -5.68
C ASN A 416 -20.79 14.05 -5.43
N MET A 417 -21.46 14.66 -4.45
CA MET A 417 -22.88 14.38 -4.18
C MET A 417 -23.77 14.71 -5.39
N ASP A 418 -23.54 15.86 -6.02
CA ASP A 418 -24.23 16.29 -7.24
C ASP A 418 -24.05 15.31 -8.40
N GLY A 419 -22.85 14.76 -8.56
CA GLY A 419 -22.55 13.76 -9.58
C GLY A 419 -23.15 12.38 -9.28
N ILE A 420 -23.17 11.95 -8.02
CA ILE A 420 -23.83 10.71 -7.60
C ILE A 420 -25.35 10.83 -7.69
N ALA A 421 -25.92 12.03 -7.47
CA ALA A 421 -27.35 12.28 -7.58
C ALA A 421 -27.90 11.98 -8.98
N SER A 422 -27.12 12.21 -10.05
CA SER A 422 -27.50 11.85 -11.43
C SER A 422 -27.74 10.36 -11.66
N LEU A 423 -27.22 9.50 -10.79
CA LEU A 423 -27.43 8.05 -10.85
C LEU A 423 -28.83 7.64 -10.37
N PHE A 424 -29.51 8.49 -9.59
CA PHE A 424 -30.86 8.24 -9.08
C PHE A 424 -31.89 8.92 -10.00
N PRO A 425 -32.92 8.20 -10.49
CA PRO A 425 -33.97 8.82 -11.29
C PRO A 425 -34.76 9.83 -10.46
N LYS A 426 -35.00 11.00 -11.04
CA LYS A 426 -36.08 11.90 -10.57
C LYS A 426 -37.40 11.22 -10.92
N TYR A 427 -37.99 10.52 -9.96
CA TYR A 427 -39.13 9.66 -10.21
C TYR A 427 -40.42 10.47 -10.44
N ASP A 428 -40.67 10.89 -11.68
CA ASP A 428 -41.75 11.81 -12.00
C ASP A 428 -43.13 11.12 -12.04
N ARG A 429 -43.73 11.01 -10.85
CA ARG A 429 -45.14 11.33 -10.64
C ARG A 429 -46.18 10.54 -11.45
N ASP A 430 -46.07 9.21 -11.45
CA ASP A 430 -47.17 8.34 -11.86
C ASP A 430 -48.33 8.34 -10.84
N ALA A 431 -49.21 9.35 -10.97
CA ALA A 431 -50.59 9.55 -10.48
C ALA A 431 -50.99 9.19 -9.02
N ASN A 432 -50.60 8.03 -8.48
CA ASN A 432 -51.20 7.37 -7.31
C ASN A 432 -50.41 7.60 -6.01
N HIS A 433 -50.27 8.86 -5.60
CA HIS A 433 -50.08 9.29 -4.19
C HIS A 433 -49.02 8.56 -3.32
N ARG A 434 -47.93 8.05 -3.90
CA ARG A 434 -46.73 7.70 -3.11
C ARG A 434 -45.79 8.90 -3.04
N GLU A 435 -45.41 9.24 -1.81
CA GLU A 435 -44.52 10.34 -1.48
C GLU A 435 -43.12 10.13 -2.08
N MET A 436 -42.53 11.18 -2.66
CA MET A 436 -41.19 11.11 -3.28
C MET A 436 -40.11 10.99 -2.20
N LYS A 437 -39.82 9.77 -1.75
CA LYS A 437 -38.72 9.51 -0.82
C LYS A 437 -37.37 9.64 -1.52
N ASN A 438 -36.57 10.63 -1.12
CA ASN A 438 -35.17 10.78 -1.56
C ASN A 438 -34.38 9.49 -1.29
N ARG A 439 -33.82 8.87 -2.34
CA ARG A 439 -33.01 7.64 -2.25
C ARG A 439 -31.50 7.91 -2.12
N LEU A 440 -31.11 9.18 -2.03
CA LEU A 440 -29.75 9.64 -1.70
C LEU A 440 -29.83 10.64 -0.55
N SER A 441 -28.93 10.52 0.43
CA SER A 441 -28.83 11.46 1.54
C SER A 441 -27.38 11.58 2.03
N LEU A 442 -26.95 12.78 2.38
CA LEU A 442 -25.70 13.06 3.06
C LEU A 442 -26.02 13.38 4.52
N VAL A 443 -25.51 12.58 5.46
CA VAL A 443 -25.70 12.76 6.90
C VAL A 443 -24.36 13.11 7.53
N ILE A 444 -24.31 14.28 8.18
CA ILE A 444 -23.09 14.92 8.67
C ILE A 444 -23.15 15.01 10.19
N PHE A 445 -22.15 14.44 10.86
CA PHE A 445 -21.84 14.80 12.24
C PHE A 445 -20.67 15.80 12.22
N GLU A 446 -20.96 17.03 12.64
CA GLU A 446 -19.99 18.10 12.84
C GLU A 446 -20.02 18.51 14.31
N ASN A 447 -18.84 18.70 14.90
CA ASN A 447 -18.69 19.24 16.24
C ASN A 447 -17.46 20.16 16.37
N ASP A 448 -17.62 21.25 17.11
CA ASP A 448 -16.52 22.11 17.59
C ASP A 448 -15.54 22.62 16.49
N SER A 449 -16.03 22.84 15.26
CA SER A 449 -15.30 23.57 14.22
C SER A 449 -15.20 25.07 14.51
N THR A 450 -14.23 25.73 13.88
CA THR A 450 -13.88 27.15 14.06
C THR A 450 -13.77 27.94 12.75
N ASP A 451 -13.73 27.26 11.61
CA ASP A 451 -13.54 27.80 10.26
C ASP A 451 -14.84 28.19 9.52
N GLY A 452 -16.01 27.89 10.09
CA GLY A 452 -17.32 28.06 9.45
C GLY A 452 -17.87 26.81 8.73
N THR A 453 -17.28 25.63 8.97
CA THR A 453 -17.73 24.33 8.44
C THR A 453 -19.23 24.10 8.67
N ARG A 454 -19.74 24.36 9.88
CA ARG A 454 -21.15 24.09 10.22
C ARG A 454 -22.10 24.98 9.44
N GLU A 455 -21.82 26.28 9.42
CA GLU A 455 -22.60 27.30 8.71
C GLU A 455 -22.61 27.04 7.19
N ALA A 456 -21.51 26.52 6.64
CA ALA A 456 -21.42 26.13 5.24
C ALA A 456 -22.25 24.87 4.91
N PHE A 457 -22.30 23.87 5.80
CA PHE A 457 -23.18 22.70 5.64
C PHE A 457 -24.66 23.03 5.82
N LEU A 458 -25.02 23.85 6.81
CA LEU A 458 -26.39 24.31 7.02
C LEU A 458 -26.90 25.10 5.81
N ARG A 459 -26.10 26.04 5.28
CA ARG A 459 -26.44 26.76 4.05
C ARG A 459 -26.62 25.84 2.84
N TRP A 460 -25.82 24.77 2.70
CA TRP A 460 -26.01 23.78 1.63
C TRP A 460 -27.32 22.98 1.82
N SER A 461 -27.69 22.62 3.05
CA SER A 461 -29.00 22.04 3.34
C SER A 461 -30.15 22.96 2.91
N ASP A 462 -30.09 24.24 3.26
CA ASP A 462 -31.10 25.23 2.90
C ASP A 462 -31.16 25.45 1.37
N GLU A 463 -30.01 25.52 0.70
CA GLU A 463 -29.93 25.67 -0.77
C GLU A 463 -30.47 24.46 -1.54
N GLU A 464 -30.24 23.22 -1.07
CA GLU A 464 -30.70 22.02 -1.78
C GLU A 464 -32.18 21.74 -1.49
N SER A 465 -32.64 21.93 -0.24
CA SER A 465 -34.05 21.80 0.13
C SER A 465 -34.94 22.90 -0.47
N GLY A 466 -34.41 24.12 -0.61
CA GLY A 466 -35.10 25.27 -1.23
C GLY A 466 -35.19 25.24 -2.77
N ARG A 467 -34.70 24.19 -3.44
CA ARG A 467 -34.73 24.09 -4.92
C ARG A 467 -36.17 24.04 -5.46
N SER A 468 -36.46 24.91 -6.44
CA SER A 468 -37.78 25.01 -7.10
C SER A 468 -38.24 23.74 -7.85
N GLY A 469 -37.32 22.81 -8.12
CA GLY A 469 -37.62 21.50 -8.71
C GLY A 469 -37.44 20.33 -7.74
N GLY A 470 -37.54 20.61 -6.44
CA GLY A 470 -37.24 19.68 -5.35
C GLY A 470 -35.74 19.48 -5.08
N PRO A 471 -35.39 19.01 -3.86
CA PRO A 471 -34.04 18.54 -3.55
C PRO A 471 -33.68 17.32 -4.41
N ARG A 472 -32.42 17.23 -4.84
CA ARG A 472 -31.89 16.02 -5.52
C ARG A 472 -31.46 14.95 -4.53
N TYR A 473 -31.14 15.36 -3.31
CA TYR A 473 -30.76 14.53 -2.17
C TYR A 473 -30.99 15.34 -0.88
N THR A 474 -31.12 14.64 0.25
CA THR A 474 -31.20 15.29 1.57
C THR A 474 -29.80 15.60 2.08
N VAL A 475 -29.62 16.74 2.77
CA VAL A 475 -28.40 17.06 3.55
C VAL A 475 -28.84 17.21 5.01
N ASP A 476 -28.53 16.22 5.85
CA ASP A 476 -28.93 16.15 7.25
C ASP A 476 -27.73 16.49 8.14
N VAL A 477 -27.72 17.70 8.68
CA VAL A 477 -26.68 18.19 9.60
C VAL A 477 -27.12 17.89 11.03
N MET A 478 -26.47 16.93 11.68
CA MET A 478 -26.87 16.46 13.01
C MET A 478 -26.79 17.56 14.07
N GLY A 479 -27.88 17.72 14.84
CA GLY A 479 -27.91 18.48 16.09
C GLY A 479 -27.88 17.54 17.30
N CYS A 480 -27.21 17.96 18.38
CA CYS A 480 -26.98 17.15 19.58
C CYS A 480 -28.15 17.28 20.58
N GLY A 481 -29.37 17.10 20.05
CA GLY A 481 -30.64 17.27 20.76
C GLY A 481 -31.07 18.73 20.96
N PRO A 482 -32.32 18.98 21.41
CA PRO A 482 -32.90 20.34 21.44
C PRO A 482 -32.19 21.36 22.35
N ARG A 483 -31.34 20.90 23.28
CA ARG A 483 -30.51 21.76 24.15
C ARG A 483 -29.14 22.10 23.54
N ASN A 484 -28.74 21.44 22.45
CA ASN A 484 -27.48 21.68 21.74
C ASN A 484 -27.65 21.42 20.23
N PRO A 485 -28.50 22.19 19.52
CA PRO A 485 -28.72 22.01 18.08
C PRO A 485 -27.44 22.22 17.25
N ASP A 486 -26.44 22.89 17.82
CA ASP A 486 -25.17 23.20 17.18
C ASP A 486 -24.08 22.10 17.36
N CYS A 487 -24.33 21.03 18.12
CA CYS A 487 -23.31 20.04 18.48
C CYS A 487 -21.98 20.65 19.00
N LYS A 488 -22.06 21.77 19.73
CA LYS A 488 -20.90 22.36 20.42
C LYS A 488 -20.65 21.56 21.69
N LEU A 489 -19.69 20.64 21.64
CA LEU A 489 -19.38 19.68 22.71
C LEU A 489 -18.20 20.13 23.60
N GLY A 490 -17.42 21.10 23.14
CA GLY A 490 -16.23 21.61 23.83
C GLY A 490 -15.06 20.62 23.83
N ILE A 491 -14.96 19.75 22.82
CA ILE A 491 -13.95 18.69 22.77
C ILE A 491 -12.72 19.17 22.01
N VAL A 492 -11.61 19.33 22.76
CA VAL A 492 -10.28 19.64 22.21
C VAL A 492 -9.85 18.52 21.24
N ASP A 493 -9.21 18.90 20.13
CA ASP A 493 -8.75 17.93 19.16
C ASP A 493 -7.58 17.07 19.65
N ARG A 494 -7.48 15.82 19.16
CA ARG A 494 -6.38 14.89 19.47
C ARG A 494 -4.99 15.46 19.12
N TYR A 495 -4.89 16.39 18.17
CA TYR A 495 -3.63 17.03 17.79
C TYR A 495 -3.26 18.24 18.67
N ASP A 496 -4.19 18.76 19.48
CA ASP A 496 -3.99 19.89 20.39
C ASP A 496 -3.98 19.50 21.88
N VAL A 497 -4.22 18.22 22.20
CA VAL A 497 -3.92 17.65 23.53
C VAL A 497 -2.45 17.90 23.89
N PRO A 498 -2.12 18.43 25.10
CA PRO A 498 -0.75 18.74 25.49
C PRO A 498 0.24 17.58 25.34
N LEU A 499 1.40 17.90 24.74
CA LEU A 499 2.48 16.97 24.36
C LEU A 499 3.10 16.18 25.52
N THR A 500 2.75 16.50 26.77
CA THR A 500 3.19 15.83 28.00
C THR A 500 2.39 14.59 28.36
N THR A 501 1.35 14.23 27.60
CA THR A 501 0.45 13.10 27.92
C THR A 501 0.79 11.87 27.05
N PRO A 502 1.61 10.90 27.51
CA PRO A 502 2.00 9.72 26.71
C PRO A 502 0.83 8.78 26.40
N THR A 503 -0.17 8.75 27.28
CA THR A 503 -1.39 7.92 27.20
C THR A 503 -2.58 8.60 26.55
N ALA A 504 -2.38 9.75 25.88
CA ALA A 504 -3.42 10.33 25.05
C ALA A 504 -3.71 9.40 23.86
N SER A 505 -4.99 9.09 23.62
CA SER A 505 -5.40 8.30 22.45
C SER A 505 -4.95 8.98 21.16
N GLY A 506 -4.24 8.25 20.30
CA GLY A 506 -3.86 8.70 18.96
C GLY A 506 -5.05 8.86 18.02
N VAL A 507 -6.20 8.26 18.34
CA VAL A 507 -7.47 8.39 17.61
C VAL A 507 -8.36 9.49 18.23
N GLY A 508 -8.32 9.66 19.55
CA GLY A 508 -9.24 10.56 20.26
C GLY A 508 -10.64 9.93 20.37
N ARG A 509 -11.68 10.75 20.19
CA ARG A 509 -13.09 10.32 20.34
C ARG A 509 -13.79 9.98 19.01
N LEU A 510 -13.06 9.81 17.90
CA LEU A 510 -13.66 9.53 16.58
C LEU A 510 -14.59 8.33 16.60
N GLY A 511 -14.22 7.23 17.27
CA GLY A 511 -15.08 6.05 17.40
C GLY A 511 -16.43 6.37 18.04
N GLU A 512 -16.46 7.21 19.08
CA GLU A 512 -17.71 7.66 19.70
C GLU A 512 -18.56 8.52 18.76
N PHE A 513 -17.92 9.40 17.98
CA PHE A 513 -18.61 10.28 17.02
C PHE A 513 -19.19 9.49 15.83
N ARG A 514 -18.42 8.56 15.24
CA ARG A 514 -18.93 7.67 14.19
C ARG A 514 -20.02 6.73 14.72
N GLN A 515 -19.93 6.30 15.98
CA GLN A 515 -20.98 5.51 16.63
C GLN A 515 -22.28 6.31 16.77
N VAL A 516 -22.23 7.54 17.29
CA VAL A 516 -23.41 8.44 17.39
C VAL A 516 -24.06 8.69 16.03
N LEU A 517 -23.25 8.89 14.98
CA LEU A 517 -23.72 9.07 13.61
C LEU A 517 -24.38 7.80 13.04
N ILE A 518 -23.85 6.60 13.31
CA ILE A 518 -24.52 5.34 12.95
C ILE A 518 -25.82 5.15 13.74
N GLU A 519 -25.83 5.37 15.06
CA GLU A 519 -27.01 5.22 15.89
C GLU A 519 -28.14 6.17 15.47
N TYR A 520 -27.81 7.37 15.00
CA TYR A 520 -28.75 8.30 14.38
C TYR A 520 -29.31 7.78 13.05
N ILE A 521 -28.46 7.27 12.15
CA ILE A 521 -28.88 6.69 10.86
C ILE A 521 -29.74 5.43 11.05
N LEU A 522 -29.45 4.61 12.06
CA LEU A 522 -30.23 3.40 12.37
C LEU A 522 -31.54 3.70 13.11
N GLY A 523 -31.56 4.76 13.94
CA GLY A 523 -32.72 5.15 14.74
C GLY A 523 -33.75 6.05 14.04
N LYS A 524 -33.38 6.67 12.90
CA LYS A 524 -34.30 7.49 12.09
C LYS A 524 -35.11 6.66 11.10
N GLU A 525 -36.44 6.79 11.20
CA GLU A 525 -37.41 6.15 10.28
C GLU A 525 -37.19 6.58 8.81
N GLU A 526 -36.75 7.82 8.59
CA GLU A 526 -36.33 8.36 7.29
C GLU A 526 -35.34 7.42 6.57
N TYR A 527 -34.36 6.88 7.29
CA TYR A 527 -33.30 6.02 6.75
C TYR A 527 -33.58 4.52 6.85
N ARG A 528 -34.69 4.11 7.49
CA ARG A 528 -35.04 2.70 7.74
C ARG A 528 -34.97 1.82 6.49
N ASP A 529 -35.45 2.33 5.36
CA ASP A 529 -35.55 1.55 4.12
C ASP A 529 -34.27 1.62 3.24
N PHE A 530 -33.30 2.48 3.58
CA PHE A 530 -32.05 2.58 2.81
C PHE A 530 -31.25 1.28 2.86
N SER A 531 -30.63 0.90 1.74
CA SER A 531 -29.97 -0.40 1.59
C SER A 531 -28.47 -0.37 1.94
N HIS A 532 -27.79 0.74 1.66
CA HIS A 532 -26.34 0.90 1.86
C HIS A 532 -26.01 2.21 2.58
N MET A 533 -24.92 2.17 3.34
CA MET A 533 -24.26 3.35 3.92
C MET A 533 -22.81 3.41 3.44
N LEU A 534 -22.39 4.60 3.03
CA LEU A 534 -21.08 4.92 2.50
C LEU A 534 -20.37 5.84 3.52
N VAL A 535 -19.44 5.29 4.30
CA VAL A 535 -18.63 6.10 5.24
C VAL A 535 -17.49 6.75 4.48
N LEU A 536 -17.38 8.07 4.61
CA LEU A 536 -16.48 8.94 3.87
C LEU A 536 -15.84 9.95 4.83
N ASP A 537 -14.54 10.20 4.67
CA ASP A 537 -13.88 11.34 5.35
C ASP A 537 -14.02 12.61 4.49
N ALA A 538 -14.37 13.74 5.13
CA ALA A 538 -14.78 14.97 4.44
C ALA A 538 -13.66 15.66 3.63
N ASP A 539 -12.39 15.37 3.95
CA ASP A 539 -11.23 16.17 3.55
C ASP A 539 -10.56 15.71 2.23
N LEU A 540 -10.94 14.53 1.70
CA LEU A 540 -10.25 13.88 0.57
C LEU A 540 -10.09 14.77 -0.68
N GLY A 541 -11.06 15.64 -0.97
CA GLY A 541 -10.94 16.67 -2.03
C GLY A 541 -10.75 16.16 -3.46
N VAL A 542 -11.19 14.93 -3.75
CA VAL A 542 -11.04 14.20 -5.03
C VAL A 542 -12.37 13.54 -5.47
N SER A 543 -12.42 12.98 -6.69
CA SER A 543 -13.58 12.25 -7.22
C SER A 543 -13.84 10.95 -6.45
N LEU A 544 -15.10 10.67 -6.08
CA LEU A 544 -15.54 9.41 -5.46
C LEU A 544 -15.64 8.22 -6.45
N SER A 545 -15.28 8.43 -7.72
CA SER A 545 -15.37 7.43 -8.81
C SER A 545 -16.78 6.81 -8.95
N PRO A 546 -17.78 7.55 -9.47
CA PRO A 546 -19.16 7.07 -9.59
C PRO A 546 -19.32 5.77 -10.39
N LEU A 547 -18.54 5.54 -11.45
CA LEU A 547 -18.58 4.24 -12.15
C LEU A 547 -17.90 3.14 -11.33
N GLY A 548 -16.87 3.45 -10.54
CA GLY A 548 -16.28 2.51 -9.58
C GLY A 548 -17.26 2.10 -8.48
N LEU A 549 -18.10 3.04 -8.02
CA LEU A 549 -19.21 2.78 -7.09
C LEU A 549 -20.25 1.84 -7.74
N LEU A 550 -20.69 2.13 -8.97
CA LEU A 550 -21.64 1.27 -9.70
C LEU A 550 -21.05 -0.12 -9.97
N HIS A 551 -19.85 -0.22 -10.52
CA HIS A 551 -19.13 -1.49 -10.69
C HIS A 551 -19.10 -2.29 -9.38
N THR A 552 -18.83 -1.62 -8.24
CA THR A 552 -18.84 -2.29 -6.93
C THR A 552 -20.22 -2.86 -6.57
N LEU A 553 -21.30 -2.14 -6.87
CA LEU A 553 -22.69 -2.58 -6.65
C LEU A 553 -23.15 -3.71 -7.59
N GLY A 554 -22.52 -3.89 -8.76
CA GLY A 554 -22.86 -4.92 -9.75
C GLY A 554 -21.85 -6.05 -9.92
N LEU A 555 -20.83 -6.13 -9.04
CA LEU A 555 -19.90 -7.27 -8.93
C LEU A 555 -20.62 -8.55 -8.49
N GLU A 556 -20.40 -9.64 -9.21
CA GLU A 556 -21.06 -10.95 -8.97
C GLU A 556 -22.59 -10.81 -8.84
N ASP A 557 -23.21 -10.11 -9.79
CA ASP A 557 -24.64 -9.77 -9.80
C ASP A 557 -25.10 -8.96 -8.55
N GLY A 558 -24.12 -8.26 -7.96
CA GLY A 558 -24.24 -7.48 -6.73
C GLY A 558 -24.07 -8.29 -5.45
N ARG A 559 -23.80 -9.61 -5.53
CA ARG A 559 -23.63 -10.51 -4.38
C ARG A 559 -22.59 -9.99 -3.40
N ILE A 560 -21.48 -9.41 -3.86
CA ILE A 560 -20.43 -8.87 -2.99
C ILE A 560 -20.99 -7.69 -2.17
N ALA A 561 -21.37 -6.58 -2.81
CA ALA A 561 -21.79 -5.36 -2.11
C ALA A 561 -23.04 -5.54 -1.24
N ARG A 562 -24.00 -6.40 -1.66
CA ARG A 562 -25.22 -6.68 -0.88
C ARG A 562 -24.96 -7.43 0.44
N ASN A 563 -23.92 -8.28 0.50
CA ASN A 563 -23.71 -9.23 1.61
C ASN A 563 -22.45 -8.96 2.44
N TYR A 564 -21.51 -8.17 1.93
CA TYR A 564 -20.20 -7.92 2.52
C TYR A 564 -19.88 -6.42 2.55
N VAL A 565 -18.99 -6.03 3.46
CA VAL A 565 -18.43 -4.67 3.48
C VAL A 565 -17.42 -4.54 2.33
N VAL A 566 -17.40 -3.41 1.63
CA VAL A 566 -16.44 -3.16 0.53
C VAL A 566 -15.79 -1.79 0.65
N ALA A 567 -14.46 -1.75 0.75
CA ALA A 567 -13.68 -0.52 0.62
C ALA A 567 -13.34 -0.23 -0.85
N SER A 568 -13.18 1.06 -1.14
CA SER A 568 -12.42 1.49 -2.31
C SER A 568 -10.95 1.04 -2.22
N SER A 569 -10.20 1.09 -3.30
CA SER A 569 -8.75 0.92 -3.33
C SER A 569 -8.02 2.27 -3.34
N SER A 570 -8.53 3.28 -2.63
CA SER A 570 -7.91 4.61 -2.63
C SER A 570 -6.50 4.59 -2.07
N VAL A 571 -5.60 5.29 -2.76
CA VAL A 571 -4.19 5.39 -2.38
C VAL A 571 -3.77 6.84 -2.17
N GLN A 572 -2.74 7.00 -1.35
CA GLN A 572 -2.02 8.26 -1.19
C GLN A 572 -0.55 8.10 -1.59
N VAL A 573 0.14 9.21 -1.83
CA VAL A 573 1.56 9.25 -2.21
C VAL A 573 2.43 9.27 -0.96
N TRP A 574 3.22 8.22 -0.70
CA TRP A 574 4.27 8.23 0.33
C TRP A 574 5.68 8.32 -0.28
N PRO A 575 6.59 9.07 0.35
CA PRO A 575 7.91 9.40 -0.19
C PRO A 575 8.78 8.17 -0.53
N GLY A 576 9.20 8.05 -1.79
CA GLY A 576 10.12 6.99 -2.26
C GLY A 576 10.81 7.34 -3.59
N THR A 577 12.16 7.36 -3.63
CA THR A 577 12.90 8.10 -4.69
C THR A 577 13.48 7.26 -5.85
N LEU A 578 12.88 6.11 -6.17
CA LEU A 578 12.79 5.50 -7.53
C LEU A 578 11.57 4.57 -7.49
N GLY A 579 10.39 5.14 -7.29
CA GLY A 579 9.16 4.41 -6.97
C GLY A 579 8.59 4.87 -5.64
N THR A 580 7.64 5.79 -5.73
CA THR A 580 6.73 6.18 -4.65
C THR A 580 6.05 4.94 -4.09
N ILE A 581 5.98 4.83 -2.77
CA ILE A 581 5.10 3.85 -2.14
C ILE A 581 3.70 4.45 -2.18
N THR A 582 2.73 3.76 -2.79
CA THR A 582 1.32 4.18 -2.80
C THR A 582 0.52 3.29 -1.85
N PRO A 583 0.61 3.48 -0.52
CA PRO A 583 -0.22 2.74 0.41
C PRO A 583 -1.69 3.18 0.30
N PRO A 584 -2.61 2.40 0.87
CA PRO A 584 -3.99 2.86 1.07
C PRO A 584 -4.06 4.15 1.89
N TYR A 585 -5.18 4.88 1.81
CA TYR A 585 -5.40 6.13 2.55
C TYR A 585 -5.17 5.96 4.06
N ASP A 586 -6.04 5.24 4.78
CA ASP A 586 -5.77 4.88 6.17
C ASP A 586 -5.03 3.55 6.22
N PHE A 587 -3.70 3.67 6.12
CA PHE A 587 -2.74 2.61 6.35
C PHE A 587 -3.01 1.85 7.68
N SER A 588 -3.41 2.58 8.72
CA SER A 588 -3.64 2.03 10.06
C SER A 588 -5.00 1.34 10.19
N ALA A 589 -5.98 1.61 9.33
CA ALA A 589 -7.25 0.85 9.27
C ALA A 589 -7.12 -0.48 8.51
N PHE A 590 -6.14 -0.61 7.61
CA PHE A 590 -5.97 -1.81 6.80
C PHE A 590 -5.46 -2.99 7.63
N ARG A 591 -6.12 -4.15 7.53
CA ARG A 591 -5.66 -5.43 8.05
C ARG A 591 -5.97 -6.52 7.01
N PRO A 592 -4.96 -7.17 6.40
CA PRO A 592 -5.21 -8.24 5.43
C PRO A 592 -5.89 -9.44 6.08
N LEU A 593 -6.43 -10.35 5.27
CA LEU A 593 -7.06 -11.58 5.76
C LEU A 593 -6.05 -12.41 6.59
N GLU A 594 -6.50 -12.98 7.70
CA GLU A 594 -5.63 -13.79 8.57
C GLU A 594 -5.35 -15.16 7.95
N GLY A 595 -4.07 -15.55 7.83
CA GLY A 595 -3.71 -16.83 7.22
C GLY A 595 -2.36 -17.39 7.68
N GLU A 596 -2.10 -18.65 7.31
CA GLU A 596 -0.88 -19.39 7.68
C GLU A 596 0.40 -18.65 7.25
N SER A 597 0.41 -18.11 6.02
CA SER A 597 1.57 -17.43 5.40
C SER A 597 1.95 -16.14 6.12
N ASN A 598 0.97 -15.33 6.54
CA ASN A 598 1.21 -14.06 7.21
C ASN A 598 1.32 -14.16 8.75
N ARG A 599 0.98 -15.31 9.35
CA ARG A 599 1.03 -15.54 10.82
C ARG A 599 2.35 -15.12 11.47
N LYS A 600 3.50 -15.48 10.87
CA LYS A 600 4.84 -15.09 11.38
C LYS A 600 5.07 -13.59 11.30
N VAL A 601 4.72 -12.96 10.16
CA VAL A 601 4.91 -11.52 9.92
C VAL A 601 4.01 -10.69 10.84
N ARG A 602 2.77 -11.12 11.05
CA ARG A 602 1.83 -10.55 12.04
C ARG A 602 2.36 -10.69 13.47
N GLY A 603 2.95 -11.84 13.82
CA GLY A 603 3.61 -12.04 15.12
C GLY A 603 4.81 -11.12 15.36
N LEU A 604 5.58 -10.80 14.31
CA LEU A 604 6.65 -9.80 14.37
C LEU A 604 6.11 -8.37 14.46
N HIS A 605 5.08 -8.03 13.69
CA HIS A 605 4.39 -6.74 13.77
C HIS A 605 3.82 -6.47 15.18
N LYS A 606 3.12 -7.45 15.77
CA LYS A 606 2.60 -7.36 17.14
C LYS A 606 3.71 -7.05 18.16
N LYS A 607 4.82 -7.80 18.12
CA LYS A 607 6.00 -7.58 18.99
C LYS A 607 6.63 -6.18 18.81
N PHE A 608 6.55 -5.61 17.61
CA PHE A 608 7.04 -4.26 17.31
C PHE A 608 6.12 -3.16 17.87
N CYS A 609 4.81 -3.35 17.84
CA CYS A 609 3.86 -2.48 18.56
C CYS A 609 3.97 -2.63 20.08
N GLU A 610 4.29 -3.83 20.58
CA GLU A 610 4.53 -4.12 22.00
C GLU A 610 5.87 -3.60 22.54
N LEU A 611 6.66 -2.87 21.75
CA LEU A 611 7.82 -2.09 22.25
C LEU A 611 7.42 -1.00 23.27
N MET A 612 6.14 -0.65 23.35
CA MET A 612 5.57 0.16 24.44
C MET A 612 4.37 -0.55 25.11
N PRO A 613 4.12 -0.27 26.41
CA PRO A 613 2.96 -0.80 27.12
C PRO A 613 1.64 -0.37 26.49
N ALA A 614 0.56 -1.06 26.87
CA ALA A 614 -0.80 -0.67 26.54
C ALA A 614 -1.08 0.78 26.98
N GLY A 615 -1.79 1.52 26.13
CA GLY A 615 -2.22 2.89 26.33
C GLY A 615 -1.25 3.93 25.73
N ASP A 616 0.00 3.57 25.45
CA ASP A 616 0.99 4.50 24.91
C ASP A 616 0.79 4.79 23.41
N ARG A 617 0.86 6.07 23.02
CA ARG A 617 0.64 6.54 21.63
C ARG A 617 1.60 5.95 20.59
N TRP A 618 2.69 5.28 20.96
CA TRP A 618 3.46 4.42 20.05
C TRP A 618 2.57 3.38 19.37
N ARG A 619 1.58 2.81 20.06
CA ARG A 619 0.72 1.75 19.50
C ARG A 619 -0.19 2.21 18.36
N ASN A 620 -0.43 3.51 18.25
CA ASN A 620 -1.09 4.13 17.10
C ASN A 620 -0.12 4.41 15.96
N LEU A 621 1.12 4.84 16.30
CA LEU A 621 2.18 5.14 15.33
C LEU A 621 2.91 3.90 14.80
N CYS A 622 2.81 2.77 15.51
CA CYS A 622 3.57 1.55 15.20
C CYS A 622 3.12 0.93 13.87
N ASP A 623 1.84 1.05 13.50
CA ASP A 623 1.34 0.61 12.19
C ASP A 623 2.16 1.26 11.07
N ALA A 624 2.03 2.59 10.90
CA ALA A 624 2.74 3.35 9.88
C ALA A 624 4.28 3.20 9.95
N SER A 625 4.82 2.95 11.16
CA SER A 625 6.25 2.71 11.40
C SER A 625 6.71 1.28 11.11
N SER A 626 5.80 0.31 10.93
CA SER A 626 6.13 -1.11 10.90
C SER A 626 6.43 -1.60 9.48
N PRO A 627 7.67 -2.06 9.19
CA PRO A 627 7.99 -2.63 7.88
C PRO A 627 7.22 -3.93 7.63
N MET A 628 6.86 -4.67 8.69
CA MET A 628 6.00 -5.86 8.60
C MET A 628 4.58 -5.51 8.15
N GLN A 629 3.97 -4.46 8.72
CA GLN A 629 2.61 -4.05 8.33
C GLN A 629 2.59 -3.52 6.89
N LEU A 630 3.58 -2.70 6.51
CA LEU A 630 3.73 -2.21 5.14
C LEU A 630 3.87 -3.36 4.13
N PHE A 631 4.63 -4.40 4.45
CA PHE A 631 4.76 -5.58 3.61
C PHE A 631 3.45 -6.33 3.43
N MET A 632 2.73 -6.61 4.52
CA MET A 632 1.47 -7.37 4.44
C MET A 632 0.38 -6.58 3.69
N ILE A 633 0.37 -5.24 3.78
CA ILE A 633 -0.45 -4.36 2.94
C ILE A 633 -0.03 -4.47 1.47
N GLN A 634 1.27 -4.39 1.16
CA GLN A 634 1.78 -4.46 -0.21
C GLN A 634 1.56 -5.82 -0.88
N SER A 635 1.63 -6.93 -0.13
CA SER A 635 1.40 -8.28 -0.64
C SER A 635 -0.09 -8.53 -0.92
N ALA A 636 -0.97 -8.08 -0.03
CA ALA A 636 -2.42 -8.18 -0.23
C ALA A 636 -2.92 -7.31 -1.40
N ASN A 637 -2.38 -6.10 -1.53
CA ASN A 637 -2.71 -5.15 -2.61
C ASN A 637 -1.80 -5.30 -3.85
N ASP A 638 -1.20 -6.48 -4.07
CA ASP A 638 -0.41 -6.74 -5.28
C ASP A 638 -1.30 -7.21 -6.43
N VAL A 639 -1.42 -6.37 -7.47
CA VAL A 639 -2.18 -6.66 -8.70
C VAL A 639 -1.80 -7.99 -9.34
N VAL A 640 -0.54 -8.46 -9.15
CA VAL A 640 -0.10 -9.79 -9.62
C VAL A 640 -0.89 -10.93 -8.96
N ASN A 641 -1.25 -10.78 -7.68
CA ASN A 641 -1.95 -11.79 -6.89
C ASN A 641 -3.46 -11.82 -7.19
N HIS A 642 -4.12 -10.66 -7.26
CA HIS A 642 -5.58 -10.57 -7.41
C HIS A 642 -6.07 -10.23 -8.83
N ARG A 643 -5.18 -9.90 -9.78
CA ARG A 643 -5.48 -9.65 -11.21
C ARG A 643 -6.63 -8.65 -11.43
N ASP A 644 -6.58 -7.52 -10.72
CA ASP A 644 -7.59 -6.46 -10.72
C ASP A 644 -9.03 -6.90 -10.35
N ARG A 645 -9.18 -8.09 -9.75
CA ARG A 645 -10.40 -8.52 -9.07
C ARG A 645 -10.44 -8.01 -7.62
N PRO A 646 -11.62 -7.92 -6.99
CA PRO A 646 -11.74 -7.71 -5.55
C PRO A 646 -10.98 -8.77 -4.76
N TYR A 647 -10.43 -8.39 -3.61
CA TYR A 647 -9.69 -9.29 -2.73
C TYR A 647 -10.11 -9.13 -1.27
N GLU A 648 -9.96 -10.20 -0.48
CA GLU A 648 -10.42 -10.23 0.92
C GLU A 648 -9.42 -9.60 1.91
N VAL A 649 -9.97 -8.90 2.91
CA VAL A 649 -9.29 -8.28 4.04
C VAL A 649 -10.08 -8.52 5.33
N SER A 650 -9.38 -8.45 6.47
CA SER A 650 -10.00 -8.44 7.80
C SER A 650 -10.57 -7.06 8.17
N SER A 651 -9.99 -6.00 7.60
CA SER A 651 -10.46 -4.61 7.71
C SER A 651 -9.79 -3.76 6.62
N ALA A 652 -10.48 -2.76 6.11
CA ALA A 652 -9.87 -1.61 5.44
C ALA A 652 -10.74 -0.36 5.66
N PHE A 653 -10.14 0.82 5.51
CA PHE A 653 -10.87 2.06 5.34
C PHE A 653 -10.04 2.99 4.45
N ASN A 654 -10.24 2.89 3.15
CA ASN A 654 -9.38 3.59 2.20
C ASN A 654 -9.98 4.98 1.89
N GLY A 655 -10.30 5.74 2.95
CA GLY A 655 -11.04 7.01 2.90
C GLY A 655 -12.53 6.86 2.54
N LEU A 656 -12.91 5.70 2.00
CA LEU A 656 -14.27 5.38 1.58
C LEU A 656 -14.56 3.90 1.82
N THR A 657 -15.70 3.58 2.41
CA THR A 657 -16.15 2.20 2.60
C THR A 657 -17.67 2.10 2.58
N MET A 658 -18.17 1.12 1.83
CA MET A 658 -19.57 0.79 1.66
C MET A 658 -19.96 -0.37 2.58
N TYR A 659 -21.04 -0.19 3.32
CA TYR A 659 -21.62 -1.16 4.23
C TYR A 659 -23.08 -1.43 3.83
N PRO A 660 -23.52 -2.69 3.70
CA PRO A 660 -24.94 -3.00 3.62
C PRO A 660 -25.61 -2.64 4.96
N LEU A 661 -26.61 -1.75 4.94
CA LEU A 661 -27.35 -1.36 6.14
C LEU A 661 -28.14 -2.53 6.72
N GLY A 662 -28.60 -3.46 5.88
CA GLY A 662 -29.20 -4.73 6.33
C GLY A 662 -28.24 -5.55 7.21
N LEU A 663 -26.97 -5.63 6.81
CA LEU A 663 -25.93 -6.31 7.60
C LEU A 663 -25.67 -5.58 8.93
N ILE A 664 -25.54 -4.25 8.94
CA ILE A 664 -25.39 -3.50 10.20
C ILE A 664 -26.60 -3.73 11.13
N ARG A 665 -27.83 -3.72 10.59
CA ARG A 665 -29.07 -3.97 11.35
C ARG A 665 -29.16 -5.39 11.91
N GLU A 666 -28.73 -6.41 11.16
CA GLU A 666 -28.62 -7.81 11.62
C GLU A 666 -27.67 -7.94 12.81
N ARG A 667 -26.54 -7.21 12.78
CA ARG A 667 -25.54 -7.19 13.85
C ARG A 667 -26.01 -6.39 15.08
N GLY A 668 -26.87 -5.38 14.88
CA GLY A 668 -27.50 -4.58 15.93
C GLY A 668 -26.48 -3.96 16.88
N ASP A 669 -26.74 -4.06 18.19
CA ASP A 669 -25.85 -3.57 19.26
C ASP A 669 -24.42 -4.14 19.22
N MET A 670 -24.12 -5.18 18.44
CA MET A 670 -22.74 -5.65 18.24
C MET A 670 -21.95 -4.83 17.22
N ALA A 671 -22.60 -4.12 16.30
CA ALA A 671 -21.91 -3.29 15.31
C ALA A 671 -21.44 -1.97 15.95
N ARG A 672 -20.18 -1.94 16.42
CA ARG A 672 -19.64 -0.81 17.20
C ARG A 672 -18.25 -0.39 16.76
N TYR A 673 -18.04 0.92 16.65
CA TYR A 673 -16.70 1.49 16.58
C TYR A 673 -15.98 1.29 17.91
N ASP A 674 -14.71 0.89 17.83
CA ASP A 674 -13.89 0.59 19.00
C ASP A 674 -12.41 0.89 18.69
N ALA A 675 -11.77 1.67 19.56
CA ALA A 675 -10.33 1.99 19.49
C ALA A 675 -9.44 0.92 20.17
N GLY A 676 -10.03 -0.20 20.62
CA GLY A 676 -9.39 -1.31 21.29
C GLY A 676 -9.20 -1.08 22.79
N ASP A 677 -8.86 -2.15 23.52
CA ASP A 677 -8.66 -2.15 24.98
C ASP A 677 -7.65 -1.09 25.48
N ASP A 678 -6.76 -0.62 24.59
CA ASP A 678 -5.76 0.41 24.88
C ASP A 678 -6.02 1.78 24.25
N GLY A 679 -7.11 1.92 23.47
CA GLY A 679 -7.53 3.18 22.86
C GLY A 679 -6.61 3.74 21.77
N GLN A 680 -5.70 2.92 21.21
CA GLN A 680 -4.71 3.36 20.22
C GLN A 680 -4.94 2.78 18.80
N ARG A 681 -5.80 1.77 18.64
CA ARG A 681 -6.16 1.17 17.34
C ARG A 681 -7.13 2.09 16.59
N CYS A 682 -7.01 2.19 15.26
CA CYS A 682 -8.00 2.89 14.43
C CYS A 682 -9.42 2.34 14.64
N GLU A 683 -10.41 3.24 14.77
CA GLU A 683 -11.79 2.88 15.13
C GLU A 683 -12.46 2.00 14.07
N HIS A 684 -12.09 2.19 12.79
CA HIS A 684 -12.59 1.42 11.66
C HIS A 684 -12.26 -0.07 11.77
N ILE A 685 -11.14 -0.45 12.39
CA ILE A 685 -10.82 -1.86 12.64
C ILE A 685 -11.80 -2.46 13.65
N GLY A 686 -12.15 -1.69 14.70
CA GLY A 686 -13.14 -2.11 15.67
C GLY A 686 -14.48 -2.37 15.00
N PHE A 687 -14.95 -1.41 14.19
CA PHE A 687 -16.21 -1.53 13.48
C PHE A 687 -16.22 -2.71 12.49
N ASN A 688 -15.23 -2.80 11.60
CA ASN A 688 -15.14 -3.89 10.60
C ASN A 688 -15.11 -5.28 11.27
N LEU A 689 -14.29 -5.49 12.30
CA LEU A 689 -14.24 -6.77 13.01
C LEU A 689 -15.54 -7.06 13.78
N SER A 690 -16.25 -6.04 14.26
CA SER A 690 -17.53 -6.20 14.97
C SER A 690 -18.65 -6.77 14.07
N ILE A 691 -18.58 -6.52 12.76
CA ILE A 691 -19.48 -7.10 11.75
C ILE A 691 -19.30 -8.62 11.61
N ARG A 692 -18.11 -9.17 11.93
CA ARG A 692 -17.77 -10.61 11.81
C ARG A 692 -18.14 -11.23 10.45
N LYS A 693 -17.93 -10.49 9.37
CA LYS A 693 -17.87 -10.99 7.99
C LYS A 693 -16.47 -10.67 7.44
N THR A 694 -16.05 -11.39 6.39
CA THR A 694 -14.94 -10.90 5.57
C THR A 694 -15.33 -9.59 4.88
N MET A 695 -14.32 -8.81 4.53
CA MET A 695 -14.49 -7.52 3.85
C MET A 695 -13.68 -7.56 2.55
N TYR A 696 -14.14 -6.86 1.52
CA TYR A 696 -13.44 -6.78 0.24
C TYR A 696 -12.81 -5.40 0.03
N VAL A 697 -11.73 -5.35 -0.72
CA VAL A 697 -11.24 -4.13 -1.38
C VAL A 697 -11.48 -4.29 -2.88
N ASN A 698 -12.14 -3.34 -3.53
CA ASN A 698 -12.28 -3.33 -4.99
C ASN A 698 -11.15 -2.47 -5.62
N PRO A 699 -10.16 -3.06 -6.32
CA PRO A 699 -9.09 -2.30 -6.99
C PRO A 699 -9.61 -1.35 -8.07
N LYS A 700 -10.72 -1.70 -8.74
CA LYS A 700 -11.34 -0.88 -9.79
C LYS A 700 -12.19 0.28 -9.25
N TRP A 701 -12.44 0.36 -7.93
CA TRP A 701 -13.05 1.52 -7.28
C TRP A 701 -11.98 2.33 -6.54
N LYS A 702 -11.29 3.21 -7.28
CA LYS A 702 -10.08 3.88 -6.80
C LYS A 702 -10.23 5.38 -6.72
N MET A 703 -9.57 5.97 -5.73
CA MET A 703 -9.34 7.41 -5.63
C MET A 703 -7.85 7.66 -5.38
N ASN A 704 -7.21 8.50 -6.19
CA ASN A 704 -5.82 8.91 -6.01
C ASN A 704 -5.80 10.25 -5.29
N LEU A 705 -5.41 10.27 -4.01
CA LEU A 705 -5.35 11.52 -3.23
C LEU A 705 -4.32 12.51 -3.78
N ARG A 706 -4.63 13.80 -3.59
CA ARG A 706 -3.73 14.93 -3.82
C ARG A 706 -2.39 14.76 -3.08
N PRO A 707 -1.23 14.75 -3.76
CA PRO A 707 0.08 14.69 -3.11
C PRO A 707 0.35 15.89 -2.17
N GLU A 708 -0.37 16.99 -2.35
CA GLU A 708 -0.38 18.18 -1.51
C GLU A 708 -1.41 18.16 -0.36
N ARG A 709 -2.30 17.16 -0.31
CA ARG A 709 -3.24 16.86 0.80
C ARG A 709 -3.25 15.35 1.09
N PRO A 710 -2.17 14.79 1.68
CA PRO A 710 -2.15 13.39 2.13
C PRO A 710 -3.09 13.19 3.33
N GLY A 711 -3.45 11.93 3.61
CA GLY A 711 -4.26 11.59 4.77
C GLY A 711 -3.47 11.71 6.08
N GLY A 712 -4.14 12.20 7.13
CA GLY A 712 -3.54 12.40 8.46
C GLY A 712 -2.87 13.77 8.64
N PRO A 713 -2.08 13.97 9.71
CA PRO A 713 -1.54 15.28 10.05
C PRO A 713 -0.46 15.71 9.06
N SER A 714 -0.58 16.92 8.53
CA SER A 714 0.40 17.57 7.64
C SER A 714 0.89 18.90 8.22
N GLY A 715 1.85 19.55 7.58
CA GLY A 715 2.29 20.90 7.94
C GLY A 715 2.81 21.01 9.38
N LEU A 716 2.37 22.05 10.10
CA LEU A 716 2.76 22.24 11.50
C LEU A 716 2.22 21.16 12.46
N GLN A 717 1.09 20.50 12.13
CA GLN A 717 0.59 19.38 12.93
C GLN A 717 1.48 18.14 12.78
N ALA A 718 2.03 17.91 11.57
CA ALA A 718 3.06 16.88 11.36
C ALA A 718 4.34 17.21 12.13
N VAL A 719 4.82 18.46 12.11
CA VAL A 719 5.98 18.91 12.90
C VAL A 719 5.77 18.63 14.40
N LYS A 720 4.63 19.06 14.98
CA LYS A 720 4.26 18.78 16.38
C LYS A 720 4.34 17.26 16.67
N THR A 721 3.74 16.44 15.82
CA THR A 721 3.64 14.99 16.00
C THR A 721 5.00 14.28 15.89
N LEU A 722 5.84 14.69 14.94
CA LEU A 722 7.19 14.13 14.75
C LEU A 722 8.13 14.53 15.90
N ILE A 723 8.12 15.80 16.34
CA ILE A 723 8.90 16.25 17.50
C ILE A 723 8.47 15.47 18.76
N TYR A 724 7.16 15.26 18.96
CA TYR A 724 6.65 14.45 20.06
C TYR A 724 7.14 12.99 20.01
N ALA A 725 7.19 12.37 18.83
CA ALA A 725 7.75 11.02 18.67
C ALA A 725 9.25 10.97 19.02
N ILE A 726 10.05 11.94 18.55
CA ILE A 726 11.49 12.04 18.79
C ILE A 726 11.80 12.30 20.27
N VAL A 727 11.18 13.32 20.86
CA VAL A 727 11.46 13.78 22.23
C VAL A 727 10.84 12.86 23.28
N GLY A 728 9.64 12.34 23.02
CA GLY A 728 8.93 11.45 23.95
C GLY A 728 9.42 10.01 23.94
N ARG A 729 10.01 9.52 22.83
CA ARG A 729 10.44 8.11 22.67
C ARG A 729 11.82 7.99 21.99
N PRO A 730 12.87 8.67 22.52
CA PRO A 730 14.18 8.72 21.87
C PRO A 730 14.78 7.33 21.67
N ALA A 731 14.62 6.40 22.61
CA ALA A 731 15.12 5.02 22.49
C ALA A 731 14.52 4.28 21.27
N ILE A 732 13.21 4.44 21.00
CA ILE A 732 12.55 3.83 19.84
C ILE A 732 12.99 4.51 18.56
N VAL A 733 13.06 5.84 18.51
CA VAL A 733 13.52 6.55 17.32
C VAL A 733 14.99 6.22 17.00
N THR A 734 15.86 6.11 18.00
CA THR A 734 17.23 5.62 17.83
C THR A 734 17.25 4.18 17.30
N LEU A 735 16.43 3.27 17.84
CA LEU A 735 16.33 1.89 17.35
C LEU A 735 15.88 1.83 15.89
N LEU A 736 14.89 2.64 15.49
CA LEU A 736 14.41 2.74 14.11
C LEU A 736 15.51 3.26 13.18
N VAL A 737 16.19 4.36 13.53
CA VAL A 737 17.27 4.95 12.73
C VAL A 737 18.46 3.99 12.57
N LEU A 738 18.87 3.32 13.65
CA LEU A 738 19.94 2.31 13.59
C LEU A 738 19.53 1.10 12.74
N SER A 739 18.27 0.64 12.86
CA SER A 739 17.72 -0.44 12.04
C SER A 739 17.72 -0.07 10.54
N LYS A 740 17.34 1.17 10.18
CA LYS A 740 17.43 1.66 8.81
C LYS A 740 18.86 1.66 8.30
N ILE A 741 19.81 2.26 9.04
CA ILE A 741 21.23 2.30 8.64
C ILE A 741 21.79 0.89 8.43
N PHE A 742 21.44 -0.06 9.31
CA PHE A 742 21.82 -1.46 9.16
C PHE A 742 21.22 -2.10 7.91
N CYS A 743 19.92 -1.91 7.65
CA CYS A 743 19.24 -2.51 6.49
C CYS A 743 19.74 -1.93 5.16
N PHE A 744 20.00 -0.61 5.08
CA PHE A 744 20.69 -0.01 3.95
C PHE A 744 22.10 -0.62 3.78
N TYR A 745 22.86 -0.80 4.88
CA TYR A 745 24.19 -1.40 4.84
C TYR A 745 24.20 -2.85 4.32
N VAL A 746 23.20 -3.66 4.66
CA VAL A 746 23.04 -5.02 4.11
C VAL A 746 22.84 -4.99 2.59
N ILE A 747 21.94 -4.15 2.08
CA ILE A 747 21.66 -4.06 0.64
C ILE A 747 22.84 -3.45 -0.12
N VAL A 748 23.30 -2.26 0.29
CA VAL A 748 24.43 -1.55 -0.33
C VAL A 748 25.68 -2.42 -0.30
N GLY A 749 25.96 -3.07 0.83
CA GLY A 749 27.09 -3.99 0.98
C GLY A 749 27.01 -5.17 0.02
N ALA A 750 25.86 -5.83 -0.08
CA ALA A 750 25.66 -6.94 -1.01
C ALA A 750 25.77 -6.50 -2.49
N CYS A 751 25.11 -5.41 -2.89
CA CYS A 751 25.21 -4.87 -4.26
C CYS A 751 26.65 -4.46 -4.61
N TRP A 752 27.37 -3.83 -3.67
CA TRP A 752 28.78 -3.46 -3.84
C TRP A 752 29.69 -4.67 -4.00
N ILE A 753 29.51 -5.71 -3.17
CA ILE A 753 30.30 -6.94 -3.23
C ILE A 753 30.05 -7.68 -4.55
N ILE A 754 28.79 -7.80 -5.00
CA ILE A 754 28.45 -8.39 -6.30
C ILE A 754 29.14 -7.60 -7.41
N PHE A 755 28.92 -6.28 -7.48
CA PHE A 755 29.43 -5.47 -8.59
C PHE A 755 30.96 -5.44 -8.63
N MET A 756 31.64 -5.26 -7.49
CA MET A 756 33.11 -5.25 -7.46
C MET A 756 33.71 -6.63 -7.80
N SER A 757 33.03 -7.72 -7.44
CA SER A 757 33.45 -9.07 -7.84
C SER A 757 33.23 -9.32 -9.34
N VAL A 758 32.11 -8.88 -9.92
CA VAL A 758 31.85 -8.94 -11.37
C VAL A 758 32.82 -8.03 -12.15
N LYS A 759 33.08 -6.81 -11.68
CA LYS A 759 34.07 -5.85 -12.23
C LYS A 759 35.49 -6.45 -12.25
N SER A 760 35.84 -7.26 -11.25
CA SER A 760 37.09 -8.02 -11.21
C SER A 760 37.09 -9.19 -12.22
N LEU A 761 36.06 -10.04 -12.21
CA LEU A 761 35.93 -11.18 -13.14
C LEU A 761 35.96 -10.74 -14.61
N TRP A 762 35.27 -9.66 -14.96
CA TRP A 762 35.20 -9.09 -16.31
C TRP A 762 36.57 -8.71 -16.88
N ARG A 763 37.52 -8.33 -16.02
CA ARG A 763 38.88 -7.95 -16.43
C ARG A 763 39.82 -9.13 -16.50
N LEU A 764 39.67 -10.09 -15.59
CA LEU A 764 40.55 -11.25 -15.50
C LEU A 764 40.17 -12.35 -16.50
N CYS A 765 38.89 -12.47 -16.87
CA CYS A 765 38.39 -13.48 -17.80
C CYS A 765 37.74 -12.80 -19.03
N PRO A 766 38.49 -12.58 -20.14
CA PRO A 766 37.91 -12.03 -21.37
C PRO A 766 36.79 -12.91 -21.96
N GLU A 767 36.76 -14.21 -21.61
CA GLU A 767 35.68 -15.14 -21.96
C GLU A 767 34.34 -14.72 -21.32
N ILE A 768 34.37 -14.26 -20.07
CA ILE A 768 33.19 -13.75 -19.35
C ILE A 768 32.70 -12.45 -20.01
N ARG A 769 33.61 -11.55 -20.40
CA ARG A 769 33.27 -10.35 -21.18
C ARG A 769 32.60 -10.72 -22.52
N GLY A 770 33.10 -11.74 -23.21
CA GLY A 770 32.49 -12.27 -24.43
C GLY A 770 31.07 -12.80 -24.20
N LEU A 771 30.88 -13.60 -23.13
CA LEU A 771 29.58 -14.16 -22.75
C LEU A 771 28.54 -13.07 -22.46
N PHE A 772 28.89 -12.04 -21.67
CA PHE A 772 27.98 -10.93 -21.37
C PHE A 772 27.62 -10.10 -22.61
N LEU A 773 28.57 -9.84 -23.51
CA LEU A 773 28.31 -9.15 -24.77
C LEU A 773 27.39 -9.98 -25.69
N SER A 774 27.57 -11.31 -25.72
CA SER A 774 26.69 -12.22 -26.45
C SER A 774 25.28 -12.26 -25.87
N LEU A 775 25.14 -12.34 -24.53
CA LEU A 775 23.85 -12.26 -23.84
C LEU A 775 23.12 -10.94 -24.12
N GLY A 776 23.82 -9.80 -24.07
CA GLY A 776 23.23 -8.50 -24.42
C GLY A 776 22.72 -8.46 -25.88
N GLN A 777 23.49 -9.02 -26.82
CA GLN A 777 23.07 -9.14 -28.21
C GLN A 777 21.89 -10.10 -28.41
N GLN A 778 21.77 -11.17 -27.61
CA GLN A 778 20.63 -12.08 -27.66
C GLN A 778 19.36 -11.41 -27.10
N VAL A 779 19.46 -10.75 -25.94
CA VAL A 779 18.33 -10.02 -25.33
C VAL A 779 17.78 -8.96 -26.28
N CYS A 780 18.65 -8.14 -26.88
CA CYS A 780 18.19 -7.10 -27.82
C CYS A 780 17.80 -7.62 -29.23
N ARG A 781 17.98 -8.92 -29.52
CA ARG A 781 17.37 -9.59 -30.69
C ARG A 781 15.99 -10.17 -30.38
N GLY A 782 15.66 -10.42 -29.11
CA GLY A 782 14.44 -11.10 -28.66
C GLY A 782 13.16 -10.25 -28.67
N ASN A 783 12.98 -9.37 -29.66
CA ASN A 783 11.81 -8.50 -29.90
C ASN A 783 11.37 -7.54 -28.77
N ILE A 784 11.92 -7.66 -27.56
CA ILE A 784 11.80 -6.68 -26.48
C ILE A 784 12.52 -5.41 -26.93
N ARG A 785 11.81 -4.27 -26.98
CA ARG A 785 12.44 -2.95 -27.20
C ARG A 785 13.50 -2.73 -26.12
N CYS A 786 14.77 -2.83 -26.49
CA CYS A 786 15.88 -2.83 -25.53
C CYS A 786 16.06 -1.44 -24.91
N LEU A 787 15.38 -1.18 -23.79
CA LEU A 787 15.46 0.06 -23.01
C LEU A 787 16.77 0.14 -22.19
N PHE A 788 17.89 -0.23 -22.80
CA PHE A 788 19.21 0.07 -22.27
C PHE A 788 19.55 1.52 -22.61
N ILE A 789 19.72 2.34 -21.58
CA ILE A 789 20.31 3.66 -21.71
C ILE A 789 21.74 3.47 -22.22
N ASP A 790 22.03 3.90 -23.46
CA ASP A 790 23.41 3.93 -23.98
C ASP A 790 24.18 5.03 -23.24
N VAL A 791 24.88 4.65 -22.17
CA VAL A 791 25.71 5.55 -21.36
C VAL A 791 27.04 5.84 -22.10
N LYS A 792 26.92 6.34 -23.33
CA LYS A 792 27.96 7.11 -24.00
C LYS A 792 27.81 8.58 -23.60
N LEU A 793 28.95 9.22 -23.38
CA LEU A 793 29.01 10.58 -22.88
C LEU A 793 28.56 11.58 -23.96
N GLY A 794 27.57 12.41 -23.63
CA GLY A 794 27.53 13.81 -24.04
C GLY A 794 26.75 14.18 -25.31
N SER A 795 25.85 15.15 -25.13
CA SER A 795 25.44 16.13 -26.15
C SER A 795 24.72 15.63 -27.41
N THR A 796 23.45 15.26 -27.26
CA THR A 796 22.36 15.76 -28.15
C THR A 796 21.08 15.94 -27.32
N ALA A 797 20.19 16.85 -27.75
CA ALA A 797 18.90 17.05 -27.11
C ALA A 797 17.86 16.06 -27.64
N PHE A 798 16.94 15.61 -26.78
CA PHE A 798 15.79 14.79 -27.15
C PHE A 798 14.71 15.68 -27.80
N ASP A 799 14.36 15.44 -29.06
CA ASP A 799 13.13 15.98 -29.65
C ASP A 799 11.98 14.98 -29.41
N MET A 800 10.84 15.49 -28.96
CA MET A 800 9.64 14.73 -28.60
C MET A 800 8.59 14.70 -29.73
N ARG A 801 8.88 15.28 -30.91
CA ARG A 801 7.89 15.40 -32.00
C ARG A 801 7.52 14.08 -32.68
N GLU A 802 8.47 13.18 -32.94
CA GLU A 802 8.27 12.03 -33.85
C GLU A 802 7.26 10.97 -33.35
N ILE A 803 6.94 10.97 -32.05
CA ILE A 803 5.93 10.05 -31.48
C ILE A 803 4.50 10.49 -31.84
N ARG A 804 4.26 11.76 -32.17
CA ARG A 804 2.92 12.34 -32.33
C ARG A 804 2.34 12.28 -33.75
N GLU A 805 2.99 11.56 -34.66
CA GLU A 805 2.55 11.37 -36.05
C GLU A 805 2.24 9.89 -36.37
N LYS A 806 2.12 9.03 -35.34
CA LYS A 806 1.81 7.60 -35.44
C LYS A 806 0.76 7.11 -34.44
N GLU A 807 0.02 8.05 -33.84
CA GLU A 807 -1.25 7.89 -33.11
C GLU A 807 -2.26 8.86 -33.73
#